data_AF-A0A975TEH6-F1
#
_entry.id   AF-A0A975TEH6-F1
#
_cell.length_a   1.000
_cell.length_b   1.000
_cell.length_c   1.000
_cell.angle_alpha   90.00
_cell.angle_beta   90.00
_cell.angle_gamma   90.00
#
_symmetry.space_group_name_H-M   'P 1'
#
loop_
_entity.id
_entity.type
_entity.pdbx_description
1 polymer ?
#
loop_
_entity_poly.entity_id
_entity_poly.type
_entity_poly.pdbx_seq_one_letter_code
_entity_poly.pdbx_strand_id
1 'polypeptide(L)'
;MGLARTAVRAVEVTYTGRQAQKLIVANQPERAIRLVESKAGLVVGDYRSRARLRAKLDGYLSGVADSVSMQYVLLLVATLGADRHHAEALRVLEVYFGFGEGAGDLVARVRERLERMPDVHRVATLVALVPFLATVQRQSEGTALLAADLGVGPAPEAAEVRDKVARRLAGFPRRFALGYVQMVALSVGELGAPPGTEVALLEDRFGLQEDDYASPEHLGVKLTPWLRAVPGGAACLTFAVLAQAKADTDPGKALALLEWCVGITPDAYRDHGRLAGAWRDFCDRNHPEVGPTFWRAWSGILVADGRHDEALALAAADNDVEPEVLASPERFGPTLERRLQHTRTDTRAAYVFSLVSDLADIGERDTAHHITDWYLRGYANLWRVPADGDPGVVHIIPLLGRWLAELPHREPEFVWQASEQAVLYLRRSLLLGDSQMPDRREFITYVDTLRRQILQTADRWGDGRTPDPERVLQAQLWDAELGQRILFEEFLLTRVESLAPAEVPEDRWPLRQEEPAYWDSHLPDPDTCHDEDVIRLLGGPPGVPEDDAAEARRGENGPPAEEPPAERAQWLRDAEHLVRQGVTRELLVDMLGDTGLLVRVGFRADNALVWAALRRGDGPELTVAAADSGRPGDLWRLRWAAFRHDLGLLLATGSQRQAAGTPGTPLAADPAGAVMDPAESLVDVLLPVLASLTAALDRARDTDRTPEQWLAETAPDVTGLDSSHSGTASRERLGNRLAGLLRASLDPEWWPGPMGEQLAATTEVVTRHQAAVRDRATRPDGRNALHEIDDVTRAHLAEVARIWPLDRLQEHLDTLPDQSHDLVFQMEDTLQSVPVAHLPLPDRTPLYARVRSVRVSLSVLMTLMQQRVERRFATDTRRILVVSHFNPVMDPDNAEYARWLHHGQRRLAHASGEGMVCLNAAEEPPGVAGALRAALDEYGSFQTVTVCGHGSAAEAGVRLGDGMWAGGGCDWGPVNLLLLPSCSVGRLEQTLDYDVEGLCVRLALHRARSVLACRWPVITPQAIAFANEVVACYLDLRRQADEGAPGAVNLRARAVNAARHRFLRGGDTRLPGEIVQLNTVAAYELYGLG
;
A
#
# COMPACT_ATOMS: atom_id res chain seq x y z
N MET A 1 -60.15 5.06 15.38
CA MET A 1 -59.21 6.16 15.75
C MET A 1 -57.79 5.97 15.23
N GLY A 2 -57.24 4.75 15.09
CA GLY A 2 -55.89 4.50 14.57
C GLY A 2 -55.63 5.07 13.16
N LEU A 3 -56.51 4.77 12.18
CA LEU A 3 -56.37 5.23 10.79
C LEU A 3 -56.31 6.76 10.62
N ALA A 4 -57.06 7.51 11.43
CA ALA A 4 -57.06 8.97 11.39
C ALA A 4 -55.72 9.54 11.92
N ARG A 5 -55.12 8.93 12.94
CA ARG A 5 -53.79 9.33 13.45
C ARG A 5 -52.69 9.05 12.43
N THR A 6 -52.73 7.89 11.77
CA THR A 6 -51.74 7.53 10.73
C THR A 6 -51.80 8.47 9.53
N ALA A 7 -53.00 8.82 9.06
CA ALA A 7 -53.19 9.77 7.96
C ALA A 7 -52.68 11.19 8.31
N VAL A 8 -52.98 11.68 9.51
CA VAL A 8 -52.47 12.99 9.98
C VAL A 8 -50.94 12.98 10.05
N ARG A 9 -50.34 11.91 10.58
CA ARG A 9 -48.88 11.77 10.66
C ARG A 9 -48.23 11.74 9.28
N ALA A 10 -48.83 11.02 8.32
CA ALA A 10 -48.32 10.95 6.95
C ALA A 10 -48.31 12.32 6.26
N VAL A 11 -49.36 13.11 6.45
CA VAL A 11 -49.45 14.49 5.96
C VAL A 11 -48.39 15.36 6.63
N GLU A 12 -48.22 15.23 7.95
CA GLU A 12 -47.22 15.99 8.71
C GLU A 12 -45.78 15.68 8.27
N VAL A 13 -45.41 14.40 8.12
CA VAL A 13 -44.08 13.97 7.63
C VAL A 13 -43.84 14.50 6.22
N THR A 14 -44.83 14.38 5.32
CA THR A 14 -44.73 14.89 3.94
C THR A 14 -44.56 16.40 3.90
N TYR A 15 -45.34 17.13 4.72
CA TYR A 15 -45.25 18.59 4.81
C TYR A 15 -43.90 19.03 5.38
N THR A 16 -43.46 18.39 6.46
CA THR A 16 -42.16 18.64 7.11
C THR A 16 -41.02 18.38 6.12
N GLY A 17 -41.07 17.27 5.37
CA GLY A 17 -40.09 16.95 4.34
C GLY A 17 -39.99 18.00 3.25
N ARG A 18 -41.13 18.51 2.74
CA ARG A 18 -41.11 19.60 1.75
C ARG A 18 -40.51 20.90 2.29
N GLN A 19 -40.77 21.23 3.55
CA GLN A 19 -40.21 22.43 4.18
C GLN A 19 -38.71 22.28 4.47
N ALA A 20 -38.30 21.12 4.99
CA ALA A 20 -36.90 20.78 5.18
C ALA A 20 -36.13 20.81 3.85
N GLN A 21 -36.69 20.24 2.78
CA GLN A 21 -36.09 20.29 1.45
C GLN A 21 -35.92 21.73 0.94
N LYS A 22 -36.92 22.60 1.13
CA LYS A 22 -36.80 24.03 0.78
C LYS A 22 -35.69 24.72 1.57
N LEU A 23 -35.56 24.40 2.85
CA LEU A 23 -34.50 24.95 3.71
C LEU A 23 -33.11 24.44 3.26
N ILE A 24 -32.98 23.17 2.91
CA ILE A 24 -31.73 22.61 2.36
C ILE A 24 -31.36 23.29 1.04
N VAL A 25 -32.31 23.42 0.11
CA VAL A 25 -32.09 24.12 -1.17
C VAL A 25 -31.75 25.60 -0.97
N ALA A 26 -32.27 26.23 0.08
CA ALA A 26 -31.92 27.59 0.49
C ALA A 26 -30.60 27.67 1.31
N ASN A 27 -29.84 26.58 1.39
CA ASN A 27 -28.60 26.44 2.16
C ASN A 27 -28.77 26.78 3.66
N GLN A 28 -29.84 26.27 4.28
CA GLN A 28 -30.14 26.42 5.71
C GLN A 28 -30.34 25.07 6.40
N PRO A 29 -29.36 24.15 6.34
CA PRO A 29 -29.50 22.78 6.83
C PRO A 29 -29.76 22.69 8.34
N GLU A 30 -29.12 23.53 9.17
CA GLU A 30 -29.42 23.59 10.61
C GLU A 30 -30.90 23.89 10.92
N ARG A 31 -31.53 24.76 10.12
CA ARG A 31 -32.96 25.08 10.31
C ARG A 31 -33.82 23.90 9.88
N ALA A 32 -33.39 23.15 8.86
CA ALA A 32 -34.05 21.92 8.44
C ALA A 32 -33.94 20.84 9.53
N ILE A 33 -32.76 20.68 10.15
CA ILE A 33 -32.55 19.76 11.28
C ILE A 33 -33.47 20.13 12.45
N ARG A 34 -33.43 21.37 12.93
CA ARG A 34 -34.29 21.84 14.03
C ARG A 34 -35.78 21.62 13.72
N LEU A 35 -36.19 21.82 12.46
CA LEU A 35 -37.56 21.56 12.03
C LEU A 35 -37.93 20.07 12.15
N VAL A 36 -37.09 19.16 11.67
CA VAL A 36 -37.36 17.71 11.70
C VAL A 36 -37.23 17.13 13.11
N GLU A 37 -36.22 17.55 13.88
CA GLU A 37 -36.00 17.16 15.28
C GLU A 37 -37.18 17.54 16.17
N SER A 38 -37.74 18.75 16.00
CA SER A 38 -38.87 19.25 16.79
C SER A 38 -40.10 18.34 16.71
N LYS A 39 -40.27 17.56 15.64
CA LYS A 39 -41.40 16.65 15.46
C LYS A 39 -41.33 15.46 16.42
N ALA A 40 -40.14 14.89 16.59
CA ALA A 40 -39.90 13.79 17.53
C ALA A 40 -39.43 14.28 18.91
N GLY A 41 -39.31 15.60 19.12
CA GLY A 41 -38.78 16.17 20.36
C GLY A 41 -37.32 15.82 20.60
N LEU A 42 -36.55 15.61 19.52
CA LEU A 42 -35.11 15.30 19.58
C LEU A 42 -34.31 16.56 19.92
N VAL A 43 -33.20 16.37 20.63
CA VAL A 43 -32.16 17.36 20.90
C VAL A 43 -30.78 16.72 20.71
N VAL A 44 -29.74 17.52 20.50
CA VAL A 44 -28.35 17.05 20.28
C VAL A 44 -27.88 16.00 21.29
N GLY A 45 -28.28 16.11 22.56
CA GLY A 45 -27.92 15.16 23.62
C GLY A 45 -28.52 13.75 23.45
N ASP A 46 -29.59 13.57 22.67
CA ASP A 46 -30.24 12.28 22.48
C ASP A 46 -29.40 11.34 21.60
N TYR A 47 -28.72 11.88 20.58
CA TYR A 47 -27.89 11.08 19.68
C TYR A 47 -26.68 10.45 20.37
N ARG A 48 -26.27 10.98 21.53
CA ARG A 48 -25.19 10.42 22.36
C ARG A 48 -25.63 9.20 23.17
N SER A 49 -26.92 8.93 23.26
CA SER A 49 -27.48 7.84 24.07
C SER A 49 -28.53 7.06 23.27
N ARG A 50 -28.14 5.90 22.71
CA ARG A 50 -29.02 5.03 21.91
C ARG A 50 -30.37 4.74 22.58
N ALA A 51 -30.40 4.51 23.90
CA ALA A 51 -31.64 4.28 24.65
C ALA A 51 -32.61 5.48 24.64
N ARG A 52 -32.08 6.70 24.74
CA ARG A 52 -32.87 7.94 24.70
C ARG A 52 -33.38 8.23 23.30
N LEU A 53 -32.50 8.10 22.30
CA LEU A 53 -32.86 8.20 20.89
C LEU A 53 -33.97 7.20 20.53
N ARG A 54 -33.83 5.94 20.97
CA ARG A 54 -34.82 4.88 20.78
C ARG A 54 -36.16 5.21 21.42
N ALA A 55 -36.16 5.61 22.69
CA ALA A 55 -37.40 5.96 23.39
C ALA A 55 -38.17 7.10 22.69
N LYS A 56 -37.46 8.11 22.16
CA LYS A 56 -38.08 9.22 21.43
C LYS A 56 -38.57 8.84 20.04
N LEU A 57 -37.76 8.10 19.28
CA LEU A 57 -38.16 7.60 17.96
C LEU A 57 -39.34 6.64 18.07
N ASP A 58 -39.31 5.67 18.99
CA ASP A 58 -40.42 4.74 19.22
C ASP A 58 -41.68 5.48 19.68
N GLY A 59 -41.54 6.46 20.58
CA GLY A 59 -42.66 7.30 21.02
C GLY A 59 -43.29 8.10 19.87
N TYR A 60 -42.47 8.58 18.92
CA TYR A 60 -42.95 9.31 17.74
C TYR A 60 -43.53 8.40 16.65
N LEU A 61 -42.97 7.21 16.46
CA LEU A 61 -43.29 6.31 15.35
C LEU A 61 -44.32 5.21 15.73
N SER A 62 -44.61 5.04 17.02
CA SER A 62 -45.59 4.06 17.50
C SER A 62 -46.97 4.26 16.89
N GLY A 63 -47.51 3.21 16.27
CA GLY A 63 -48.82 3.22 15.60
C GLY A 63 -48.85 3.90 14.23
N VAL A 64 -47.69 4.24 13.66
CA VAL A 64 -47.53 4.77 12.30
C VAL A 64 -47.17 3.63 11.34
N ALA A 65 -47.67 3.68 10.09
CA ALA A 65 -47.32 2.69 9.08
C ALA A 65 -45.82 2.74 8.76
N ASP A 66 -45.18 1.58 8.55
CA ASP A 66 -43.73 1.46 8.34
C ASP A 66 -43.20 2.37 7.20
N SER A 67 -43.97 2.55 6.12
CA SER A 67 -43.60 3.43 5.01
C SER A 67 -43.48 4.90 5.42
N VAL A 68 -44.35 5.38 6.31
CA VAL A 68 -44.35 6.76 6.81
C VAL A 68 -43.25 6.94 7.86
N SER A 69 -43.05 5.92 8.70
CA SER A 69 -41.96 5.91 9.69
C SER A 69 -40.60 5.96 9.01
N MET A 70 -40.40 5.16 7.95
CA MET A 70 -39.18 5.17 7.15
C MET A 70 -38.98 6.52 6.45
N GLN A 71 -40.02 7.13 5.88
CA GLN A 71 -39.91 8.45 5.27
C GLN A 71 -39.44 9.52 6.25
N TYR A 72 -39.92 9.49 7.50
CA TYR A 72 -39.44 10.40 8.54
C TYR A 72 -37.97 10.14 8.89
N VAL A 73 -37.59 8.87 9.04
CA VAL A 73 -36.21 8.46 9.35
C VAL A 73 -35.25 8.87 8.24
N LEU A 74 -35.56 8.57 6.98
CA LEU A 74 -34.77 8.98 5.83
C LEU A 74 -34.68 10.50 5.71
N LEU A 75 -35.76 11.22 6.01
CA LEU A 75 -35.75 12.68 6.04
C LEU A 75 -34.79 13.21 7.12
N LEU A 76 -34.88 12.70 8.33
CA LEU A 76 -34.00 13.08 9.44
C LEU A 76 -32.54 12.78 9.10
N VAL A 77 -32.28 11.59 8.58
CA VAL A 77 -30.97 11.14 8.11
C VAL A 77 -30.42 12.04 7.01
N ALA A 78 -31.22 12.38 5.99
CA ALA A 78 -30.79 13.28 4.92
C ALA A 78 -30.53 14.71 5.42
N THR A 79 -31.33 15.22 6.35
CA THR A 79 -31.14 16.55 6.92
C THR A 79 -29.91 16.64 7.82
N LEU A 80 -29.63 15.60 8.60
CA LEU A 80 -28.41 15.48 9.39
C LEU A 80 -27.19 15.38 8.48
N GLY A 81 -27.26 14.54 7.44
CA GLY A 81 -26.18 14.40 6.46
C GLY A 81 -25.94 15.69 5.65
N ALA A 82 -26.96 16.50 5.38
CA ALA A 82 -26.80 17.80 4.71
C ALA A 82 -25.97 18.81 5.53
N ASP A 83 -25.87 18.63 6.85
CA ASP A 83 -25.07 19.43 7.80
C ASP A 83 -23.90 18.63 8.39
N ARG A 84 -23.52 17.51 7.75
CA ARG A 84 -22.41 16.63 8.15
C ARG A 84 -22.56 15.90 9.50
N HIS A 85 -23.76 15.82 10.06
CA HIS A 85 -24.05 14.99 11.24
C HIS A 85 -24.19 13.50 10.89
N HIS A 86 -23.18 12.93 10.21
CA HIS A 86 -23.20 11.57 9.67
C HIS A 86 -23.27 10.50 10.77
N ALA A 87 -22.57 10.69 11.89
CA ALA A 87 -22.60 9.78 13.03
C ALA A 87 -23.97 9.74 13.71
N GLU A 88 -24.61 10.90 13.88
CA GLU A 88 -25.97 11.01 14.39
C GLU A 88 -26.97 10.36 13.43
N ALA A 89 -26.83 10.61 12.13
CA ALA A 89 -27.68 10.05 11.09
C ALA A 89 -27.56 8.51 11.03
N LEU A 90 -26.35 7.97 11.13
CA LEU A 90 -26.12 6.54 11.24
C LEU A 90 -26.80 5.96 12.49
N ARG A 91 -26.63 6.59 13.66
CA ARG A 91 -27.28 6.14 14.90
C ARG A 91 -28.81 6.16 14.80
N VAL A 92 -29.41 7.09 14.07
CA VAL A 92 -30.85 7.12 13.80
C VAL A 92 -31.27 5.86 13.03
N LEU A 93 -30.56 5.51 11.95
CA LEU A 93 -30.82 4.26 11.22
C LEU A 93 -30.65 3.07 12.15
N GLU A 94 -29.57 3.05 12.95
CA GLU A 94 -29.29 1.91 13.79
C GLU A 94 -30.35 1.65 14.85
N VAL A 95 -30.81 2.73 15.47
CA VAL A 95 -31.89 2.68 16.46
C VAL A 95 -33.20 2.26 15.80
N TYR A 96 -33.52 2.81 14.63
CA TYR A 96 -34.77 2.53 13.93
C TYR A 96 -34.89 1.08 13.47
N PHE A 97 -33.82 0.50 12.93
CA PHE A 97 -33.79 -0.91 12.51
C PHE A 97 -33.43 -1.87 13.65
N GLY A 98 -33.03 -1.35 14.82
CA GLY A 98 -32.87 -2.13 16.05
C GLY A 98 -31.55 -2.87 16.19
N PHE A 99 -30.42 -2.28 15.78
CA PHE A 99 -29.10 -2.90 15.94
C PHE A 99 -28.55 -2.79 17.37
N GLY A 100 -27.72 -3.78 17.74
CA GLY A 100 -26.82 -3.76 18.90
C GLY A 100 -25.47 -3.10 18.56
N GLU A 101 -24.44 -3.30 19.38
CA GLU A 101 -23.07 -2.80 19.14
C GLU A 101 -22.27 -3.64 18.10
N GLY A 102 -22.93 -4.40 17.22
CA GLY A 102 -22.30 -5.20 16.16
C GLY A 102 -23.04 -5.05 14.82
N ALA A 103 -22.29 -5.04 13.71
CA ALA A 103 -22.77 -4.66 12.38
C ALA A 103 -23.36 -5.82 11.55
N GLY A 104 -23.19 -7.08 11.96
CA GLY A 104 -23.47 -8.27 11.13
C GLY A 104 -24.92 -8.53 10.68
N ASP A 105 -25.93 -7.73 11.06
CA ASP A 105 -27.34 -7.97 10.76
C ASP A 105 -28.06 -6.76 10.09
N LEU A 106 -27.33 -5.74 9.60
CA LEU A 106 -27.96 -4.60 8.89
C LEU A 106 -28.75 -5.08 7.68
N VAL A 107 -28.08 -5.80 6.78
CA VAL A 107 -28.64 -6.19 5.49
C VAL A 107 -29.90 -7.04 5.67
N ALA A 108 -29.86 -8.04 6.55
CA ALA A 108 -30.97 -8.94 6.79
C ALA A 108 -32.17 -8.23 7.46
N ARG A 109 -31.97 -7.36 8.45
CA ARG A 109 -33.07 -6.61 9.08
C ARG A 109 -33.65 -5.51 8.21
N VAL A 110 -32.80 -4.80 7.46
CA VAL A 110 -33.25 -3.82 6.47
C VAL A 110 -34.08 -4.55 5.42
N ARG A 111 -33.61 -5.69 4.91
CA ARG A 111 -34.36 -6.53 3.97
C ARG A 111 -35.70 -6.98 4.54
N GLU A 112 -35.73 -7.56 5.73
CA GLU A 112 -36.97 -8.01 6.40
C GLU A 112 -38.01 -6.87 6.48
N ARG A 113 -37.55 -5.65 6.78
CA ARG A 113 -38.42 -4.49 6.89
C ARG A 113 -38.84 -3.93 5.52
N LEU A 114 -37.95 -3.93 4.54
CA LEU A 114 -38.24 -3.53 3.16
C LEU A 114 -39.23 -4.49 2.47
N GLU A 115 -39.19 -5.78 2.76
CA GLU A 115 -40.12 -6.79 2.25
C GLU A 115 -41.56 -6.55 2.69
N ARG A 116 -41.78 -5.87 3.82
CA ARG A 116 -43.10 -5.46 4.31
C ARG A 116 -43.65 -4.20 3.64
N MET A 117 -42.84 -3.51 2.81
CA MET A 117 -43.22 -2.26 2.17
C MET A 117 -43.72 -2.47 0.73
N PRO A 118 -44.64 -1.60 0.24
CA PRO A 118 -44.95 -1.57 -1.18
C PRO A 118 -43.71 -1.26 -2.02
N ASP A 119 -43.57 -1.89 -3.18
CA ASP A 119 -42.41 -1.82 -4.08
C ASP A 119 -41.88 -0.41 -4.36
N VAL A 120 -42.78 0.54 -4.60
CA VAL A 120 -42.42 1.95 -4.81
C VAL A 120 -41.72 2.57 -3.60
N HIS A 121 -42.14 2.23 -2.39
CA HIS A 121 -41.53 2.74 -1.16
C HIS A 121 -40.21 2.02 -0.86
N ARG A 122 -40.13 0.72 -1.18
CA ARG A 122 -38.89 -0.05 -1.06
C ARG A 122 -37.78 0.52 -1.95
N VAL A 123 -38.05 0.75 -3.25
CA VAL A 123 -37.08 1.38 -4.17
C VAL A 123 -36.73 2.79 -3.74
N ALA A 124 -37.72 3.61 -3.35
CA ALA A 124 -37.43 4.96 -2.86
C ALA A 124 -36.55 4.95 -1.59
N THR A 125 -36.72 3.94 -0.73
CA THR A 125 -35.89 3.75 0.45
C THR A 125 -34.48 3.32 0.07
N LEU A 126 -34.30 2.37 -0.85
CA LEU A 126 -32.98 1.95 -1.33
C LEU A 126 -32.22 3.10 -1.99
N VAL A 127 -32.87 3.87 -2.86
CA VAL A 127 -32.29 5.06 -3.52
C VAL A 127 -31.84 6.13 -2.53
N ALA A 128 -32.47 6.22 -1.36
CA ALA A 128 -32.03 7.11 -0.30
C ALA A 128 -30.96 6.47 0.59
N LEU A 129 -31.12 5.19 0.92
CA LEU A 129 -30.33 4.48 1.92
C LEU A 129 -28.98 4.03 1.39
N VAL A 130 -28.89 3.49 0.17
CA VAL A 130 -27.61 2.98 -0.39
C VAL A 130 -26.62 4.13 -0.59
N PRO A 131 -26.95 5.25 -1.26
CA PRO A 131 -26.03 6.38 -1.35
C PRO A 131 -25.72 6.99 0.02
N PHE A 132 -26.69 7.01 0.94
CA PHE A 132 -26.45 7.48 2.30
C PHE A 132 -25.46 6.57 3.04
N LEU A 133 -25.60 5.24 2.97
CA LEU A 133 -24.68 4.27 3.56
C LEU A 133 -23.28 4.43 2.97
N ALA A 134 -23.18 4.70 1.66
CA ALA A 134 -21.93 5.09 1.02
C ALA A 134 -21.39 6.46 1.49
N THR A 135 -22.25 7.38 1.94
CA THR A 135 -21.82 8.66 2.54
C THR A 135 -21.40 8.50 4.01
N VAL A 136 -21.82 7.41 4.70
CA VAL A 136 -21.60 7.20 6.14
C VAL A 136 -20.83 5.94 6.49
N GLN A 137 -19.95 5.48 5.62
CA GLN A 137 -18.96 4.52 6.08
C GLN A 137 -19.37 3.07 5.97
N ARG A 138 -20.37 2.79 5.13
CA ARG A 138 -21.04 1.49 5.02
C ARG A 138 -21.40 1.13 3.57
N GLN A 139 -20.56 1.52 2.60
CA GLN A 139 -20.79 1.23 1.18
C GLN A 139 -20.93 -0.27 0.89
N SER A 140 -20.10 -1.14 1.49
CA SER A 140 -20.21 -2.59 1.34
C SER A 140 -21.58 -3.12 1.74
N GLU A 141 -22.20 -2.51 2.75
CA GLU A 141 -23.54 -2.86 3.19
C GLU A 141 -24.62 -2.29 2.27
N GLY A 142 -24.40 -1.09 1.72
CA GLY A 142 -25.20 -0.53 0.62
C GLY A 142 -25.19 -1.42 -0.62
N THR A 143 -24.00 -1.90 -1.00
CA THR A 143 -23.78 -2.81 -2.14
C THR A 143 -24.34 -4.19 -1.86
N ALA A 144 -24.23 -4.72 -0.62
CA ALA A 144 -24.89 -5.96 -0.23
C ALA A 144 -26.43 -5.83 -0.22
N LEU A 145 -26.97 -4.69 0.21
CA LEU A 145 -28.40 -4.39 0.12
C LEU A 145 -28.86 -4.34 -1.33
N LEU A 146 -28.07 -3.72 -2.20
CA LEU A 146 -28.36 -3.65 -3.63
C LEU A 146 -28.28 -5.02 -4.30
N ALA A 147 -27.23 -5.80 -4.02
CA ALA A 147 -27.05 -7.15 -4.50
C ALA A 147 -28.23 -8.04 -4.09
N ALA A 148 -28.67 -7.92 -2.83
CA ALA A 148 -29.83 -8.64 -2.31
C ALA A 148 -31.16 -8.20 -2.95
N ASP A 149 -31.38 -6.91 -3.23
CA ASP A 149 -32.60 -6.43 -3.91
C ASP A 149 -32.65 -6.86 -5.39
N LEU A 150 -31.50 -6.87 -6.08
CA LEU A 150 -31.39 -7.39 -7.43
C LEU A 150 -31.42 -8.93 -7.46
N GLY A 151 -31.01 -9.57 -6.38
CA GLY A 151 -30.82 -11.01 -6.26
C GLY A 151 -29.61 -11.51 -7.05
N VAL A 152 -28.57 -10.71 -7.23
CA VAL A 152 -27.32 -11.09 -7.92
C VAL A 152 -26.33 -11.77 -6.97
N GLY A 153 -25.56 -12.71 -7.51
CA GLY A 153 -24.41 -13.29 -6.82
C GLY A 153 -23.20 -12.34 -6.80
N PRO A 154 -22.10 -12.73 -6.15
CA PRO A 154 -20.82 -12.02 -6.28
C PRO A 154 -20.34 -12.10 -7.74
N ALA A 155 -19.82 -10.99 -8.27
CA ALA A 155 -19.33 -10.87 -9.64
C ALA A 155 -20.35 -11.31 -10.73
N PRO A 156 -21.54 -10.70 -10.78
CA PRO A 156 -22.57 -11.06 -11.75
C PRO A 156 -22.16 -10.66 -13.17
N GLU A 157 -22.66 -11.40 -14.16
CA GLU A 157 -22.47 -11.03 -15.55
C GLU A 157 -23.21 -9.73 -15.90
N ALA A 158 -22.67 -8.95 -16.84
CA ALA A 158 -23.27 -7.68 -17.28
C ALA A 158 -24.73 -7.83 -17.74
N ALA A 159 -25.03 -8.90 -18.48
CA ALA A 159 -26.38 -9.22 -18.96
C ALA A 159 -27.33 -9.55 -17.80
N GLU A 160 -26.86 -10.28 -16.79
CA GLU A 160 -27.64 -10.63 -15.60
C GLU A 160 -28.06 -9.37 -14.82
N VAL A 161 -27.13 -8.44 -14.59
CA VAL A 161 -27.41 -7.16 -13.93
C VAL A 161 -28.44 -6.36 -14.72
N ARG A 162 -28.24 -6.22 -16.04
CA ARG A 162 -29.18 -5.49 -16.93
C ARG A 162 -30.59 -6.06 -16.88
N ASP A 163 -30.73 -7.38 -17.04
CA ASP A 163 -32.03 -8.06 -17.01
C ASP A 163 -32.73 -7.93 -15.65
N LYS A 164 -31.98 -7.98 -14.56
CA LYS A 164 -32.52 -7.82 -13.20
C LYS A 164 -32.96 -6.39 -12.95
N VAL A 165 -32.19 -5.40 -13.34
CA VAL A 165 -32.58 -3.98 -13.23
C VAL A 165 -33.79 -3.68 -14.11
N ALA A 166 -33.82 -4.16 -15.35
CA ALA A 166 -34.96 -3.98 -16.25
C ALA A 166 -36.26 -4.57 -15.69
N ARG A 167 -36.20 -5.81 -15.17
CA ARG A 167 -37.34 -6.44 -14.49
C ARG A 167 -37.73 -5.69 -13.21
N ARG A 168 -36.75 -5.26 -12.42
CA ARG A 168 -36.99 -4.54 -11.17
C ARG A 168 -37.72 -3.23 -11.39
N LEU A 169 -37.42 -2.54 -12.49
CA LEU A 169 -37.99 -1.23 -12.82
C LEU A 169 -39.25 -1.28 -13.69
N ALA A 170 -39.71 -2.48 -14.07
CA ALA A 170 -40.94 -2.65 -14.82
C ALA A 170 -42.13 -2.06 -14.04
N GLY A 171 -42.78 -1.04 -14.62
CA GLY A 171 -43.93 -0.36 -13.99
C GLY A 171 -43.60 0.76 -13.01
N PHE A 172 -42.32 1.09 -12.78
CA PHE A 172 -41.95 2.22 -11.92
C PHE A 172 -42.05 3.58 -12.63
N PRO A 173 -42.50 4.65 -11.94
CA PRO A 173 -42.43 6.01 -12.47
C PRO A 173 -40.99 6.41 -12.81
N ARG A 174 -40.81 7.13 -13.93
CA ARG A 174 -39.49 7.53 -14.47
C ARG A 174 -38.53 8.10 -13.42
N ARG A 175 -39.00 8.96 -12.52
CA ARG A 175 -38.18 9.57 -11.46
C ARG A 175 -37.51 8.55 -10.53
N PHE A 176 -38.24 7.50 -10.14
CA PHE A 176 -37.72 6.48 -9.22
C PHE A 176 -36.82 5.51 -9.96
N ALA A 177 -37.19 5.18 -11.20
CA ALA A 177 -36.35 4.38 -12.06
C ALA A 177 -35.01 5.06 -12.36
N LEU A 178 -34.98 6.38 -12.56
CA LEU A 178 -33.73 7.10 -12.80
C LEU A 178 -32.81 7.04 -11.58
N GLY A 179 -33.32 7.39 -10.39
CA GLY A 179 -32.52 7.35 -9.17
C GLY A 179 -32.02 5.94 -8.85
N TYR A 180 -32.81 4.90 -9.12
CA TYR A 180 -32.40 3.52 -8.93
C TYR A 180 -31.35 3.07 -9.95
N VAL A 181 -31.52 3.38 -11.25
CA VAL A 181 -30.50 3.06 -12.26
C VAL A 181 -29.20 3.81 -11.99
N GLN A 182 -29.26 5.09 -11.62
CA GLN A 182 -28.09 5.87 -11.28
C GLN A 182 -27.34 5.24 -10.09
N MET A 183 -28.06 4.88 -9.03
CA MET A 183 -27.50 4.18 -7.87
C MET A 183 -26.86 2.85 -8.27
N VAL A 184 -27.52 2.05 -9.13
CA VAL A 184 -26.94 0.79 -9.61
C VAL A 184 -25.68 1.06 -10.42
N ALA A 185 -25.72 1.97 -11.39
CA ALA A 185 -24.57 2.29 -12.24
C ALA A 185 -23.35 2.73 -11.43
N LEU A 186 -23.55 3.52 -10.37
CA LEU A 186 -22.49 3.94 -9.44
C LEU A 186 -21.95 2.80 -8.56
N SER A 187 -22.67 1.69 -8.41
CA SER A 187 -22.28 0.55 -7.58
C SER A 187 -21.95 -0.72 -8.38
N VAL A 188 -22.04 -0.69 -9.72
CA VAL A 188 -21.89 -1.87 -10.58
C VAL A 188 -20.50 -2.50 -10.49
N GLY A 189 -19.44 -1.68 -10.46
CA GLY A 189 -18.08 -2.19 -10.27
C GLY A 189 -17.91 -2.88 -8.91
N GLU A 190 -18.58 -2.40 -7.87
CA GLU A 190 -18.51 -2.97 -6.52
C GLU A 190 -19.31 -4.27 -6.36
N LEU A 191 -20.32 -4.47 -7.21
CA LEU A 191 -21.00 -5.76 -7.33
C LEU A 191 -20.06 -6.81 -7.97
N GLY A 192 -18.93 -6.39 -8.55
CA GLY A 192 -17.98 -7.25 -9.26
C GLY A 192 -18.35 -7.48 -10.72
N ALA A 193 -19.23 -6.66 -11.29
CA ALA A 193 -19.59 -6.77 -12.69
C ALA A 193 -18.45 -6.27 -13.61
N PRO A 194 -18.35 -6.77 -14.86
CA PRO A 194 -17.32 -6.33 -15.80
C PRO A 194 -17.39 -4.82 -16.12
N PRO A 195 -16.24 -4.17 -16.40
CA PRO A 195 -16.22 -2.77 -16.86
C PRO A 195 -17.12 -2.52 -18.07
N GLY A 196 -17.77 -1.34 -18.13
CA GLY A 196 -18.71 -0.98 -19.20
C GLY A 196 -20.15 -1.47 -18.96
N THR A 197 -20.40 -2.26 -17.91
CA THR A 197 -21.76 -2.68 -17.53
C THR A 197 -22.64 -1.47 -17.18
N GLU A 198 -22.07 -0.48 -16.49
CA GLU A 198 -22.70 0.79 -16.13
C GLU A 198 -23.12 1.61 -17.36
N VAL A 199 -22.27 1.66 -18.40
CA VAL A 199 -22.58 2.33 -19.68
C VAL A 199 -23.75 1.63 -20.36
N ALA A 200 -23.66 0.31 -20.53
CA ALA A 200 -24.71 -0.48 -21.18
C ALA A 200 -26.05 -0.37 -20.45
N LEU A 201 -26.03 -0.37 -19.10
CA LEU A 201 -27.22 -0.22 -18.27
C LEU A 201 -27.90 1.13 -18.49
N LEU A 202 -27.12 2.22 -18.50
CA LEU A 202 -27.61 3.57 -18.68
C LEU A 202 -28.10 3.81 -20.11
N GLU A 203 -27.36 3.36 -21.13
CA GLU A 203 -27.74 3.48 -22.54
C GLU A 203 -29.05 2.74 -22.85
N ASP A 204 -29.18 1.49 -22.40
CA ASP A 204 -30.44 0.73 -22.51
C ASP A 204 -31.60 1.50 -21.88
N ARG A 205 -31.36 2.08 -20.70
CA ARG A 205 -32.42 2.75 -19.95
C ARG A 205 -32.92 4.00 -20.67
N PHE A 206 -31.99 4.74 -21.26
CA PHE A 206 -32.29 5.93 -22.05
C PHE A 206 -32.72 5.60 -23.48
N GLY A 207 -32.54 4.34 -23.91
CA GLY A 207 -32.77 3.90 -25.28
C GLY A 207 -31.81 4.58 -26.26
N LEU A 208 -30.58 4.84 -25.80
CA LEU A 208 -29.51 5.41 -26.61
C LEU A 208 -28.90 4.32 -27.49
N GLN A 209 -28.62 4.68 -28.73
CA GLN A 209 -27.91 3.88 -29.72
C GLN A 209 -26.69 4.67 -30.21
N GLU A 210 -25.80 4.01 -30.93
CA GLU A 210 -24.58 4.64 -31.45
C GLU A 210 -24.86 5.92 -32.27
N ASP A 211 -25.86 5.88 -33.16
CA ASP A 211 -26.26 7.02 -33.99
C ASP A 211 -26.91 8.18 -33.21
N ASP A 212 -27.36 7.93 -31.97
CA ASP A 212 -27.99 8.98 -31.16
C ASP A 212 -26.96 10.03 -30.72
N TYR A 213 -25.68 9.67 -30.59
CA TYR A 213 -24.60 10.59 -30.21
C TYR A 213 -24.11 11.47 -31.36
N ALA A 214 -24.49 11.15 -32.61
CA ALA A 214 -24.01 11.86 -33.80
C ALA A 214 -24.56 13.29 -33.93
N SER A 215 -25.64 13.63 -33.22
CA SER A 215 -26.24 14.97 -33.26
C SER A 215 -26.95 15.33 -31.94
N PRO A 216 -26.86 16.60 -31.50
CA PRO A 216 -27.59 17.10 -30.34
C PRO A 216 -29.12 16.91 -30.45
N GLU A 217 -29.68 16.95 -31.66
CA GLU A 217 -31.10 16.72 -31.91
C GLU A 217 -31.51 15.28 -31.56
N HIS A 218 -30.69 14.29 -31.93
CA HIS A 218 -30.97 12.88 -31.63
C HIS A 218 -30.91 12.60 -30.12
N LEU A 219 -29.84 13.07 -29.44
CA LEU A 219 -29.77 13.05 -27.98
C LEU A 219 -30.98 13.76 -27.36
N GLY A 220 -31.37 14.91 -27.92
CA GLY A 220 -32.53 15.69 -27.49
C GLY A 220 -33.83 14.91 -27.50
N VAL A 221 -34.09 14.13 -28.55
CA VAL A 221 -35.29 13.29 -28.67
C VAL A 221 -35.36 12.25 -27.54
N LYS A 222 -34.22 11.63 -27.18
CA LYS A 222 -34.15 10.57 -26.17
C LYS A 222 -34.13 11.11 -24.75
N LEU A 223 -33.36 12.16 -24.50
CA LEU A 223 -32.97 12.60 -23.15
C LEU A 223 -33.80 13.77 -22.61
N THR A 224 -34.34 14.67 -23.45
CA THR A 224 -35.23 15.76 -22.99
C THR A 224 -36.42 15.27 -22.16
N PRO A 225 -37.08 14.15 -22.49
CA PRO A 225 -38.17 13.61 -21.65
C PRO A 225 -37.74 13.28 -20.23
N TRP A 226 -36.46 12.94 -20.00
CA TRP A 226 -35.91 12.67 -18.67
C TRP A 226 -35.64 13.96 -17.89
N LEU A 227 -35.04 14.97 -18.53
CA LEU A 227 -34.84 16.30 -17.94
C LEU A 227 -36.17 16.92 -17.46
N ARG A 228 -37.24 16.78 -18.25
CA ARG A 228 -38.57 17.29 -17.86
C ARG A 228 -39.23 16.49 -16.74
N ALA A 229 -38.93 15.19 -16.65
CA ALA A 229 -39.57 14.29 -15.69
C ALA A 229 -38.92 14.32 -14.31
N VAL A 230 -37.66 14.77 -14.20
CA VAL A 230 -36.88 14.74 -12.96
C VAL A 230 -36.43 16.16 -12.60
N PRO A 231 -37.17 16.87 -11.73
CA PRO A 231 -36.81 18.23 -11.33
C PRO A 231 -35.53 18.25 -10.49
N GLY A 232 -34.79 19.36 -10.55
CA GLY A 232 -33.66 19.64 -9.64
C GLY A 232 -32.29 19.12 -10.09
N GLY A 233 -32.08 18.90 -11.40
CA GLY A 233 -30.74 18.62 -11.95
C GLY A 233 -30.21 17.19 -11.78
N ALA A 234 -30.94 16.30 -11.09
CA ALA A 234 -30.53 14.91 -10.89
C ALA A 234 -30.32 14.13 -12.21
N ALA A 235 -31.10 14.44 -13.25
CA ALA A 235 -30.88 13.87 -14.57
C ALA A 235 -29.55 14.30 -15.20
N CYS A 236 -29.13 15.56 -15.02
CA CYS A 236 -27.83 16.03 -15.51
C CYS A 236 -26.68 15.30 -14.80
N LEU A 237 -26.78 15.04 -13.50
CA LEU A 237 -25.79 14.25 -12.77
C LEU A 237 -25.73 12.81 -13.28
N THR A 238 -26.87 12.19 -13.61
CA THR A 238 -26.87 10.86 -14.22
C THR A 238 -26.20 10.86 -15.60
N PHE A 239 -26.39 11.93 -16.39
CA PHE A 239 -25.71 12.06 -17.68
C PHE A 239 -24.20 12.30 -17.53
N ALA A 240 -23.76 13.03 -16.49
CA ALA A 240 -22.35 13.17 -16.17
C ALA A 240 -21.72 11.83 -15.81
N VAL A 241 -22.40 11.00 -15.00
CA VAL A 241 -21.95 9.63 -14.67
C VAL A 241 -21.85 8.77 -15.93
N LEU A 242 -22.84 8.83 -16.83
CA LEU A 242 -22.78 8.13 -18.12
C LEU A 242 -21.59 8.61 -18.97
N ALA A 243 -21.38 9.92 -19.06
CA ALA A 243 -20.27 10.48 -19.82
C ALA A 243 -18.92 10.02 -19.27
N GLN A 244 -18.72 10.09 -17.95
CA GLN A 244 -17.49 9.63 -17.29
C GLN A 244 -17.22 8.15 -17.57
N ALA A 245 -18.22 7.28 -17.35
CA ALA A 245 -18.05 5.85 -17.63
C ALA A 245 -17.81 5.54 -19.11
N LYS A 246 -18.31 6.40 -20.02
CA LYS A 246 -18.12 6.24 -21.45
C LYS A 246 -16.75 6.76 -21.93
N ALA A 247 -16.15 7.70 -21.22
CA ALA A 247 -14.92 8.38 -21.61
C ALA A 247 -13.75 7.41 -21.88
N ASP A 248 -13.67 6.32 -21.12
CA ASP A 248 -12.62 5.30 -21.28
C ASP A 248 -12.74 4.52 -22.60
N THR A 249 -13.93 4.53 -23.23
CA THR A 249 -14.21 3.78 -24.46
C THR A 249 -14.41 4.66 -25.68
N ASP A 250 -15.05 5.82 -25.50
CA ASP A 250 -15.40 6.74 -26.58
C ASP A 250 -15.57 8.17 -26.00
N PRO A 251 -14.45 8.91 -25.83
CA PRO A 251 -14.47 10.26 -25.27
C PRO A 251 -15.29 11.24 -26.13
N GLY A 252 -15.33 11.04 -27.45
CA GLY A 252 -16.13 11.85 -28.36
C GLY A 252 -17.64 11.76 -28.06
N LYS A 253 -18.16 10.54 -27.85
CA LYS A 253 -19.57 10.35 -27.44
C LYS A 253 -19.85 10.88 -26.03
N ALA A 254 -18.89 10.74 -25.12
CA ALA A 254 -19.01 11.31 -23.78
C ALA A 254 -19.13 12.84 -23.82
N LEU A 255 -18.30 13.51 -24.61
CA LEU A 255 -18.35 14.96 -24.81
C LEU A 255 -19.63 15.41 -25.50
N ALA A 256 -20.09 14.70 -26.54
CA ALA A 256 -21.36 15.01 -27.20
C ALA A 256 -22.55 15.02 -26.21
N LEU A 257 -22.56 14.09 -25.26
CA LEU A 257 -23.58 14.04 -24.21
C LEU A 257 -23.51 15.25 -23.26
N LEU A 258 -22.30 15.64 -22.84
CA LEU A 258 -22.11 16.77 -21.93
C LEU A 258 -22.43 18.10 -22.61
N GLU A 259 -21.92 18.31 -23.82
CA GLU A 259 -22.15 19.48 -24.66
C GLU A 259 -23.64 19.69 -24.95
N TRP A 260 -24.36 18.61 -25.30
CA TRP A 260 -25.81 18.64 -25.46
C TRP A 260 -26.54 19.07 -24.17
N CYS A 261 -26.11 18.56 -23.02
CA CYS A 261 -26.76 18.85 -21.74
C CYS A 261 -26.60 20.32 -21.33
N VAL A 262 -25.44 20.92 -21.60
CA VAL A 262 -25.18 22.36 -21.41
C VAL A 262 -25.89 23.19 -22.47
N GLY A 263 -26.07 22.64 -23.67
CA GLY A 263 -26.72 23.30 -24.80
C GLY A 263 -25.72 24.04 -25.69
N ILE A 264 -24.51 23.49 -25.84
CA ILE A 264 -23.49 24.03 -26.73
C ILE A 264 -23.20 23.10 -27.91
N THR A 265 -22.45 23.61 -28.87
CA THR A 265 -21.86 22.87 -29.99
C THR A 265 -20.35 23.02 -29.92
N PRO A 266 -19.53 22.13 -30.52
CA PRO A 266 -18.07 22.26 -30.51
C PRO A 266 -17.54 23.63 -30.98
N ASP A 267 -18.22 24.30 -31.92
CA ASP A 267 -17.81 25.65 -32.34
C ASP A 267 -17.89 26.71 -31.22
N ALA A 268 -18.63 26.45 -30.13
CA ALA A 268 -18.74 27.37 -29.00
C ALA A 268 -17.42 27.50 -28.22
N TYR A 269 -16.52 26.52 -28.24
CA TYR A 269 -15.20 26.66 -27.59
C TYR A 269 -14.35 27.77 -28.22
N ARG A 270 -14.63 28.16 -29.48
CA ARG A 270 -13.95 29.27 -30.17
C ARG A 270 -14.55 30.65 -29.83
N ASP A 271 -15.70 30.68 -29.15
CA ASP A 271 -16.40 31.90 -28.75
C ASP A 271 -16.66 31.87 -27.25
N HIS A 272 -15.70 32.42 -26.50
CA HIS A 272 -15.73 32.47 -25.05
C HIS A 272 -17.04 33.05 -24.49
N GLY A 273 -17.57 34.12 -25.09
CA GLY A 273 -18.81 34.75 -24.63
C GLY A 273 -20.02 33.83 -24.78
N ARG A 274 -20.09 33.08 -25.88
CA ARG A 274 -21.15 32.10 -26.12
C ARG A 274 -21.04 30.91 -25.16
N LEU A 275 -19.83 30.38 -24.95
CA LEU A 275 -19.58 29.28 -24.01
C LEU A 275 -19.92 29.69 -22.56
N ALA A 276 -19.39 30.82 -22.10
CA ALA A 276 -19.64 31.36 -20.76
C ALA A 276 -21.13 31.68 -20.52
N GLY A 277 -21.84 32.17 -21.54
CA GLY A 277 -23.28 32.40 -21.47
C GLY A 277 -24.07 31.09 -21.28
N ALA A 278 -23.82 30.10 -22.15
CA ALA A 278 -24.51 28.81 -22.08
C ALA A 278 -24.22 28.07 -20.77
N TRP A 279 -22.97 28.11 -20.31
CA TRP A 279 -22.56 27.50 -19.07
C TRP A 279 -23.17 28.17 -17.82
N ARG A 280 -23.23 29.50 -17.76
CA ARG A 280 -23.95 30.22 -16.70
C ARG A 280 -25.43 29.88 -16.69
N ASP A 281 -26.08 29.88 -17.85
CA ASP A 281 -27.48 29.48 -17.98
C ASP A 281 -27.71 28.03 -17.51
N PHE A 282 -26.77 27.12 -17.79
CA PHE A 282 -26.81 25.76 -17.25
C PHE A 282 -26.74 25.77 -15.72
N CYS A 283 -25.81 26.51 -15.13
CA CYS A 283 -25.63 26.54 -13.68
C CYS A 283 -26.81 27.19 -12.95
N ASP A 284 -27.31 28.32 -13.44
CA ASP A 284 -28.43 29.05 -12.83
C ASP A 284 -29.74 28.24 -12.82
N ARG A 285 -29.89 27.31 -13.78
CA ARG A 285 -31.07 26.42 -13.87
C ARG A 285 -30.97 25.19 -12.95
N ASN A 286 -29.81 24.90 -12.38
CA ASN A 286 -29.55 23.68 -11.62
C ASN A 286 -29.16 23.96 -10.17
N HIS A 287 -29.08 22.91 -9.35
CA HIS A 287 -28.60 23.02 -7.97
C HIS A 287 -27.12 23.44 -7.94
N PRO A 288 -26.65 24.26 -6.97
CA PRO A 288 -25.27 24.76 -6.93
C PRO A 288 -24.16 23.69 -7.02
N GLU A 289 -24.44 22.47 -6.57
CA GLU A 289 -23.51 21.33 -6.64
C GLU A 289 -23.40 20.68 -8.04
N VAL A 290 -24.38 20.89 -8.92
CA VAL A 290 -24.40 20.29 -10.26
C VAL A 290 -23.33 20.92 -11.14
N GLY A 291 -23.19 22.26 -11.12
CA GLY A 291 -22.20 22.97 -11.93
C GLY A 291 -20.78 22.44 -11.74
N PRO A 292 -20.20 22.50 -10.52
CA PRO A 292 -18.85 22.01 -10.26
C PRO A 292 -18.65 20.52 -10.61
N THR A 293 -19.61 19.66 -10.25
CA THR A 293 -19.51 18.21 -10.55
C THR A 293 -19.51 17.95 -12.05
N PHE A 294 -20.39 18.64 -12.78
CA PHE A 294 -20.52 18.51 -14.23
C PHE A 294 -19.30 19.10 -14.95
N TRP A 295 -18.76 20.22 -14.44
CA TRP A 295 -17.53 20.82 -14.95
C TRP A 295 -16.36 19.86 -14.83
N ARG A 296 -16.14 19.23 -13.67
CA ARG A 296 -15.06 18.26 -13.45
C ARG A 296 -15.12 17.08 -14.42
N ALA A 297 -16.31 16.54 -14.66
CA ALA A 297 -16.51 15.49 -15.65
C ALA A 297 -16.13 15.98 -17.05
N TRP A 298 -16.55 17.20 -17.40
CA TRP A 298 -16.36 17.75 -18.73
C TRP A 298 -14.91 18.13 -19.03
N SER A 299 -14.26 18.84 -18.12
CA SER A 299 -12.86 19.25 -18.26
C SER A 299 -11.93 18.04 -18.30
N GLY A 300 -12.12 17.07 -17.40
CA GLY A 300 -11.29 15.86 -17.34
C GLY A 300 -11.36 15.03 -18.63
N ILE A 301 -12.54 14.93 -19.25
CA ILE A 301 -12.68 14.22 -20.53
C ILE A 301 -12.01 14.99 -21.67
N LEU A 302 -12.10 16.34 -21.70
CA LEU A 302 -11.40 17.15 -22.69
C LEU A 302 -9.87 16.99 -22.59
N VAL A 303 -9.32 16.96 -21.37
CA VAL A 303 -7.89 16.74 -21.13
C VAL A 303 -7.47 15.34 -21.55
N ALA A 304 -8.20 14.30 -21.12
CA ALA A 304 -7.89 12.91 -21.47
C ALA A 304 -7.96 12.63 -22.98
N ASP A 305 -8.84 13.33 -23.72
CA ASP A 305 -8.96 13.26 -25.18
C ASP A 305 -7.93 14.13 -25.92
N GLY A 306 -7.07 14.86 -25.20
CA GLY A 306 -6.06 15.75 -25.79
C GLY A 306 -6.61 17.07 -26.35
N ARG A 307 -7.87 17.42 -26.07
CA ARG A 307 -8.55 18.66 -26.50
C ARG A 307 -8.20 19.84 -25.57
N HIS A 308 -6.90 20.10 -25.40
CA HIS A 308 -6.36 21.03 -24.41
C HIS A 308 -6.86 22.47 -24.56
N ASP A 309 -6.93 23.01 -25.78
CA ASP A 309 -7.40 24.38 -26.05
C ASP A 309 -8.85 24.59 -25.58
N GLU A 310 -9.67 23.55 -25.70
CA GLU A 310 -11.07 23.60 -25.32
C GLU A 310 -11.27 23.44 -23.82
N ALA A 311 -10.44 22.62 -23.16
CA ALA A 311 -10.38 22.55 -21.71
C ALA A 311 -10.01 23.92 -21.11
N LEU A 312 -9.05 24.63 -21.72
CA LEU A 312 -8.68 25.99 -21.32
C LEU A 312 -9.83 26.98 -21.56
N ALA A 313 -10.51 26.90 -22.70
CA ALA A 313 -11.68 27.73 -22.99
C ALA A 313 -12.82 27.50 -21.99
N LEU A 314 -13.06 26.25 -21.58
CA LEU A 314 -14.04 25.88 -20.56
C LEU A 314 -13.66 26.39 -19.17
N ALA A 315 -12.39 26.28 -18.79
CA ALA A 315 -11.88 26.81 -17.52
C ALA A 315 -12.06 28.34 -17.44
N ALA A 316 -11.73 29.04 -18.51
CA ALA A 316 -11.95 30.48 -18.65
C ALA A 316 -13.45 30.83 -18.55
N ALA A 317 -14.30 30.09 -19.28
CA ALA A 317 -15.75 30.33 -19.34
C ALA A 317 -16.47 30.10 -18.00
N ASP A 318 -16.06 29.09 -17.21
CA ASP A 318 -16.63 28.85 -15.88
C ASP A 318 -16.28 29.97 -14.89
N ASN A 319 -15.11 30.58 -15.06
CA ASN A 319 -14.62 31.62 -14.16
C ASN A 319 -14.92 33.05 -14.66
N ASP A 320 -15.65 33.23 -15.78
CA ASP A 320 -15.99 34.54 -16.37
C ASP A 320 -14.76 35.45 -16.52
N VAL A 321 -13.64 34.84 -16.92
CA VAL A 321 -12.34 35.49 -17.04
C VAL A 321 -11.72 35.16 -18.39
N GLU A 322 -11.11 36.17 -19.01
CA GLU A 322 -10.25 35.94 -20.17
C GLU A 322 -9.04 35.07 -19.75
N PRO A 323 -8.47 34.24 -20.65
CA PRO A 323 -7.32 33.40 -20.33
C PRO A 323 -6.15 34.16 -19.68
N GLU A 324 -5.88 35.42 -20.07
CA GLU A 324 -4.80 36.21 -19.46
C GLU A 324 -5.08 36.61 -18.00
N VAL A 325 -6.32 36.52 -17.55
CA VAL A 325 -6.73 36.81 -16.18
C VAL A 325 -6.55 35.60 -15.26
N LEU A 326 -6.57 34.37 -15.80
CA LEU A 326 -6.21 33.16 -15.04
C LEU A 326 -4.78 33.25 -14.50
N ALA A 327 -3.89 33.94 -15.21
CA ALA A 327 -2.51 34.19 -14.78
C ALA A 327 -2.37 35.18 -13.59
N SER A 328 -3.44 35.88 -13.18
CA SER A 328 -3.42 36.85 -12.06
C SER A 328 -4.34 36.41 -10.90
N PRO A 329 -3.77 35.84 -9.82
CA PRO A 329 -4.56 35.34 -8.70
C PRO A 329 -5.41 36.41 -8.01
N GLU A 330 -4.99 37.68 -7.99
CA GLU A 330 -5.76 38.79 -7.40
C GLU A 330 -7.05 39.10 -8.16
N ARG A 331 -7.09 38.79 -9.46
CA ARG A 331 -8.26 38.99 -10.32
C ARG A 331 -9.14 37.75 -10.38
N PHE A 332 -8.52 36.58 -10.49
CA PHE A 332 -9.21 35.29 -10.55
C PHE A 332 -9.89 34.94 -9.22
N GLY A 333 -9.18 35.13 -8.11
CA GLY A 333 -9.59 34.68 -6.78
C GLY A 333 -10.99 35.13 -6.33
N PRO A 334 -11.32 36.43 -6.35
CA PRO A 334 -12.64 36.91 -5.96
C PRO A 334 -13.79 36.32 -6.79
N THR A 335 -13.54 35.97 -8.05
CA THR A 335 -14.55 35.35 -8.92
C THR A 335 -14.75 33.89 -8.54
N LEU A 336 -13.66 33.14 -8.33
CA LEU A 336 -13.73 31.76 -7.84
C LEU A 336 -14.38 31.67 -6.46
N GLU A 337 -14.10 32.60 -5.55
CA GLU A 337 -14.73 32.65 -4.23
C GLU A 337 -16.24 32.88 -4.32
N ARG A 338 -16.68 33.86 -5.12
CA ARG A 338 -18.11 34.13 -5.36
C ARG A 338 -18.81 32.92 -5.97
N ARG A 339 -18.11 32.19 -6.84
CA ARG A 339 -18.64 30.99 -7.50
C ARG A 339 -18.86 29.84 -6.52
N LEU A 340 -17.88 29.60 -5.64
CA LEU A 340 -17.88 28.47 -4.70
C LEU A 340 -18.50 28.83 -3.32
N GLN A 341 -19.00 30.05 -3.13
CA GLN A 341 -19.55 30.52 -1.84
C GLN A 341 -20.78 29.72 -1.36
N HIS A 342 -21.42 28.96 -2.26
CA HIS A 342 -22.61 28.15 -1.96
C HIS A 342 -22.37 26.65 -2.13
N THR A 343 -21.15 26.23 -2.45
CA THR A 343 -20.77 24.82 -2.58
C THR A 343 -20.24 24.29 -1.26
N ARG A 344 -20.36 22.99 -1.02
CA ARG A 344 -19.71 22.32 0.11
C ARG A 344 -18.18 22.40 0.01
N THR A 345 -17.49 22.33 1.16
CA THR A 345 -16.02 22.44 1.24
C THR A 345 -15.29 21.37 0.42
N ASP A 346 -15.79 20.14 0.44
CA ASP A 346 -15.30 19.01 -0.35
C ASP A 346 -15.46 19.25 -1.84
N THR A 347 -16.65 19.67 -2.29
CA THR A 347 -16.88 20.06 -3.70
C THR A 347 -15.96 21.21 -4.12
N ARG A 348 -15.75 22.21 -3.26
CA ARG A 348 -14.84 23.34 -3.50
C ARG A 348 -13.40 22.86 -3.66
N ALA A 349 -12.91 22.02 -2.75
CA ALA A 349 -11.56 21.48 -2.81
C ALA A 349 -11.37 20.56 -4.03
N ALA A 350 -12.35 19.71 -4.32
CA ALA A 350 -12.33 18.81 -5.47
C ALA A 350 -12.32 19.57 -6.79
N TYR A 351 -13.12 20.62 -6.90
CA TYR A 351 -13.15 21.51 -8.07
C TYR A 351 -11.78 22.18 -8.28
N VAL A 352 -11.21 22.77 -7.22
CA VAL A 352 -9.92 23.48 -7.34
C VAL A 352 -8.80 22.50 -7.67
N PHE A 353 -8.80 21.31 -7.05
CA PHE A 353 -7.86 20.25 -7.40
C PHE A 353 -7.95 19.85 -8.86
N SER A 354 -9.15 19.56 -9.37
CA SER A 354 -9.35 19.24 -10.80
C SER A 354 -8.89 20.38 -11.70
N LEU A 355 -9.25 21.64 -11.40
CA LEU A 355 -8.82 22.80 -12.19
C LEU A 355 -7.29 22.93 -12.25
N VAL A 356 -6.62 22.78 -11.10
CA VAL A 356 -5.16 22.86 -11.01
C VAL A 356 -4.49 21.70 -11.73
N SER A 357 -5.04 20.48 -11.62
CA SER A 357 -4.53 19.31 -12.34
C SER A 357 -4.65 19.50 -13.85
N ASP A 358 -5.87 19.81 -14.32
CA ASP A 358 -6.16 20.00 -15.74
C ASP A 358 -5.24 21.08 -16.36
N LEU A 359 -5.06 22.21 -15.68
CA LEU A 359 -4.14 23.27 -16.12
C LEU A 359 -2.67 22.81 -16.17
N ALA A 360 -2.23 21.93 -15.27
CA ALA A 360 -0.89 21.34 -15.33
C ALA A 360 -0.68 20.51 -16.59
N ASP A 361 -1.66 19.63 -16.85
CA ASP A 361 -1.56 18.58 -17.85
C ASP A 361 -1.58 19.18 -19.24
N ILE A 362 -2.25 20.32 -19.43
CA ILE A 362 -2.24 21.09 -20.68
C ILE A 362 -1.03 22.04 -20.81
N GLY A 363 -0.12 22.10 -19.82
CA GLY A 363 1.12 22.88 -19.88
C GLY A 363 1.09 24.26 -19.20
N GLU A 364 -0.04 24.66 -18.59
CA GLU A 364 -0.24 25.94 -17.89
C GLU A 364 0.20 25.89 -16.41
N ARG A 365 1.42 25.40 -16.17
CA ARG A 365 1.93 25.12 -14.80
C ARG A 365 1.98 26.36 -13.91
N ASP A 366 2.42 27.51 -14.43
CA ASP A 366 2.50 28.76 -13.66
C ASP A 366 1.10 29.25 -13.22
N THR A 367 0.11 29.13 -14.10
CA THR A 367 -1.29 29.47 -13.80
C THR A 367 -1.86 28.55 -12.73
N ALA A 368 -1.66 27.25 -12.87
CA ALA A 368 -2.06 26.26 -11.88
C ALA A 368 -1.40 26.50 -10.51
N HIS A 369 -0.12 26.89 -10.52
CA HIS A 369 0.63 27.28 -9.33
C HIS A 369 -0.02 28.48 -8.63
N HIS A 370 -0.27 29.56 -9.37
CA HIS A 370 -0.88 30.78 -8.83
C HIS A 370 -2.28 30.55 -8.26
N ILE A 371 -3.10 29.71 -8.90
CA ILE A 371 -4.43 29.34 -8.41
C ILE A 371 -4.31 28.57 -7.09
N THR A 372 -3.36 27.62 -7.03
CA THR A 372 -3.12 26.83 -5.83
C THR A 372 -2.61 27.71 -4.69
N ASP A 373 -1.65 28.59 -4.96
CA ASP A 373 -1.12 29.57 -4.00
C ASP A 373 -2.23 30.47 -3.46
N TRP A 374 -3.04 31.06 -4.35
CA TRP A 374 -4.19 31.86 -3.96
C TRP A 374 -5.17 31.08 -3.08
N TYR A 375 -5.52 29.86 -3.49
CA TYR A 375 -6.49 29.04 -2.77
C TYR A 375 -5.98 28.68 -1.37
N LEU A 376 -4.73 28.24 -1.26
CA LEU A 376 -4.12 27.86 0.01
C LEU A 376 -3.91 29.07 0.94
N ARG A 377 -3.51 30.23 0.41
CA ARG A 377 -3.34 31.47 1.21
C ARG A 377 -4.65 32.14 1.58
N GLY A 378 -5.65 32.09 0.69
CA GLY A 378 -6.99 32.67 0.88
C GLY A 378 -7.80 31.93 1.94
N TYR A 379 -7.43 30.68 2.25
CA TYR A 379 -7.91 29.97 3.42
C TYR A 379 -7.24 30.50 4.70
N ALA A 380 -7.80 31.59 5.25
CA ALA A 380 -7.50 32.02 6.62
C ALA A 380 -7.78 30.91 7.67
N ASN A 381 -8.47 29.83 7.28
CA ASN A 381 -8.92 28.69 8.11
C ASN A 381 -8.80 27.32 7.39
N LEU A 382 -7.74 27.05 6.61
CA LEU A 382 -7.34 25.63 6.37
C LEU A 382 -7.12 24.89 7.71
N TRP A 383 -7.00 25.68 8.78
CA TRP A 383 -6.49 25.44 10.13
C TRP A 383 -7.55 25.09 11.21
N ARG A 384 -8.81 24.82 10.85
CA ARG A 384 -9.84 24.31 11.79
C ARG A 384 -10.53 23.08 11.24
N VAL A 385 -9.87 21.93 11.36
CA VAL A 385 -10.47 20.62 11.11
C VAL A 385 -11.67 20.44 12.06
N PRO A 386 -12.89 20.20 11.53
CA PRO A 386 -14.02 19.78 12.34
C PRO A 386 -13.67 18.54 13.17
N ALA A 387 -14.24 18.37 14.36
CA ALA A 387 -13.87 17.24 15.24
C ALA A 387 -14.18 15.86 14.62
N ASP A 388 -15.01 15.86 13.59
CA ASP A 388 -15.47 14.75 12.76
C ASP A 388 -14.69 14.56 11.45
N GLY A 389 -13.65 15.37 11.20
CA GLY A 389 -12.82 15.34 9.99
C GLY A 389 -13.32 16.28 8.89
N ASP A 390 -12.48 16.53 7.86
CA ASP A 390 -12.86 17.32 6.69
C ASP A 390 -12.82 16.44 5.42
N PRO A 391 -13.96 16.21 4.74
CA PRO A 391 -14.01 15.41 3.51
C PRO A 391 -13.16 15.98 2.36
N GLY A 392 -12.74 17.25 2.44
CA GLY A 392 -11.82 17.84 1.45
C GLY A 392 -10.37 17.35 1.54
N VAL A 393 -10.00 16.54 2.55
CA VAL A 393 -8.61 16.06 2.76
C VAL A 393 -7.99 15.41 1.53
N VAL A 394 -8.75 14.57 0.81
CA VAL A 394 -8.27 13.87 -0.39
C VAL A 394 -7.89 14.82 -1.54
N HIS A 395 -8.41 16.04 -1.54
CA HIS A 395 -8.13 17.06 -2.56
C HIS A 395 -7.17 18.16 -2.08
N ILE A 396 -7.17 18.46 -0.77
CA ILE A 396 -6.30 19.49 -0.19
C ILE A 396 -4.85 19.01 -0.11
N ILE A 397 -4.62 17.76 0.30
CA ILE A 397 -3.26 17.20 0.42
C ILE A 397 -2.51 17.19 -0.91
N PRO A 398 -3.07 16.72 -2.04
CA PRO A 398 -2.36 16.81 -3.32
C PRO A 398 -2.11 18.25 -3.78
N LEU A 399 -3.06 19.17 -3.58
CA LEU A 399 -2.85 20.60 -3.85
C LEU A 399 -1.65 21.15 -3.06
N LEU A 400 -1.57 20.83 -1.78
CA LEU A 400 -0.44 21.23 -0.95
C LEU A 400 0.88 20.59 -1.42
N GLY A 401 0.89 19.28 -1.69
CA GLY A 401 2.08 18.58 -2.17
C GLY A 401 2.65 19.21 -3.45
N ARG A 402 1.76 19.56 -4.38
CA ARG A 402 2.13 20.28 -5.60
C ARG A 402 2.68 21.67 -5.31
N TRP A 403 1.99 22.44 -4.48
CA TRP A 403 2.40 23.79 -4.13
C TRP A 403 3.77 23.83 -3.45
N LEU A 404 4.06 22.86 -2.57
CA LEU A 404 5.37 22.69 -1.94
C LEU A 404 6.47 22.36 -2.95
N ALA A 405 6.16 21.60 -4.01
CA ALA A 405 7.12 21.27 -5.07
C ALA A 405 7.56 22.51 -5.88
N GLU A 406 6.68 23.50 -6.00
CA GLU A 406 6.89 24.68 -6.86
C GLU A 406 7.49 25.90 -6.12
N LEU A 407 7.41 25.98 -4.78
CA LEU A 407 7.84 27.13 -3.97
C LEU A 407 9.12 27.07 -3.11
N PRO A 408 9.95 26.01 -3.11
CA PRO A 408 10.85 25.76 -1.99
C PRO A 408 12.02 26.77 -1.85
N HIS A 409 12.18 27.76 -2.74
CA HIS A 409 13.28 28.73 -2.70
C HIS A 409 12.88 30.17 -2.33
N ARG A 410 11.60 30.56 -2.48
CA ARG A 410 11.20 31.97 -2.36
C ARG A 410 10.71 32.34 -0.96
N GLU A 411 10.05 31.42 -0.26
CA GLU A 411 9.42 31.68 1.06
C GLU A 411 9.58 30.49 2.00
N PRO A 412 10.82 30.16 2.42
CA PRO A 412 11.10 28.92 3.11
C PRO A 412 10.36 28.81 4.45
N GLU A 413 10.05 29.94 5.12
CA GLU A 413 9.33 29.93 6.42
C GLU A 413 7.86 29.60 6.23
N PHE A 414 7.27 30.09 5.14
CA PHE A 414 5.88 29.83 4.84
C PHE A 414 5.68 28.37 4.41
N VAL A 415 6.61 27.82 3.61
CA VAL A 415 6.65 26.39 3.25
C VAL A 415 6.73 25.54 4.52
N TRP A 416 7.62 25.87 5.45
CA TRP A 416 7.74 25.16 6.72
C TRP A 416 6.45 25.20 7.57
N GLN A 417 5.83 26.39 7.69
CA GLN A 417 4.54 26.54 8.37
C GLN A 417 3.45 25.73 7.68
N ALA A 418 3.38 25.74 6.35
CA ALA A 418 2.40 24.96 5.61
C ALA A 418 2.59 23.45 5.81
N SER A 419 3.83 22.97 5.81
CA SER A 419 4.18 21.58 6.15
C SER A 419 3.73 21.19 7.56
N GLU A 420 4.05 22.00 8.57
CA GLU A 420 3.62 21.76 9.97
C GLU A 420 2.11 21.57 10.03
N GLN A 421 1.39 22.47 9.40
CA GLN A 421 -0.04 22.47 9.46
C GLN A 421 -0.67 21.34 8.65
N ALA A 422 -0.04 20.90 7.56
CA ALA A 422 -0.46 19.71 6.82
C ALA A 422 -0.46 18.46 7.70
N VAL A 423 0.61 18.30 8.49
CA VAL A 423 0.73 17.19 9.44
C VAL A 423 -0.32 17.32 10.54
N LEU A 424 -0.51 18.52 11.11
CA LEU A 424 -1.56 18.76 12.11
C LEU A 424 -2.98 18.50 11.56
N TYR A 425 -3.19 18.82 10.29
CA TYR A 425 -4.45 18.59 9.59
C TYR A 425 -4.69 17.09 9.42
N LEU A 426 -3.71 16.34 8.92
CA LEU A 426 -3.76 14.88 8.76
C LEU A 426 -3.94 14.14 10.09
N ARG A 427 -3.39 14.65 11.19
CA ARG A 427 -3.57 14.09 12.54
C ARG A 427 -5.04 14.11 12.99
N ARG A 428 -5.80 15.14 12.59
CA ARG A 428 -7.21 15.31 12.95
C ARG A 428 -8.15 14.65 11.94
N SER A 429 -7.79 14.71 10.66
CA SER A 429 -8.49 14.11 9.55
C SER A 429 -8.03 12.67 9.33
N LEU A 430 -8.45 11.76 10.21
CA LEU A 430 -8.39 10.34 9.85
C LEU A 430 -9.43 10.07 8.77
N LEU A 431 -8.99 9.53 7.64
CA LEU A 431 -9.85 8.84 6.68
C LEU A 431 -10.36 7.56 7.35
N LEU A 432 -11.37 7.74 8.20
CA LEU A 432 -12.12 6.64 8.75
C LEU A 432 -12.78 5.87 7.61
N GLY A 433 -12.81 4.54 7.75
CA GLY A 433 -13.86 3.61 7.26
C GLY A 433 -14.13 3.44 5.77
N ASP A 434 -14.01 4.47 4.92
CA ASP A 434 -14.91 4.60 3.76
C ASP A 434 -14.34 5.22 2.50
N SER A 435 -13.06 5.61 2.50
CA SER A 435 -12.37 5.83 1.24
C SER A 435 -12.36 4.49 0.49
N GLN A 436 -12.77 4.52 -0.79
CA GLN A 436 -12.69 3.32 -1.61
C GLN A 436 -11.23 2.88 -1.70
N MET A 437 -10.98 1.60 -2.02
CA MET A 437 -9.60 1.12 -2.18
C MET A 437 -8.77 2.02 -3.13
N PRO A 438 -9.32 2.51 -4.27
CA PRO A 438 -8.62 3.48 -5.12
C PRO A 438 -8.32 4.80 -4.41
N ASP A 439 -9.30 5.42 -3.75
CA ASP A 439 -9.11 6.70 -3.05
C ASP A 439 -8.05 6.60 -1.94
N ARG A 440 -8.01 5.47 -1.24
CA ARG A 440 -6.99 5.21 -0.20
C ARG A 440 -5.59 5.12 -0.80
N ARG A 441 -5.44 4.44 -1.94
CA ARG A 441 -4.17 4.33 -2.66
C ARG A 441 -3.71 5.69 -3.21
N GLU A 442 -4.64 6.44 -3.77
CA GLU A 442 -4.40 7.81 -4.24
C GLU A 442 -3.95 8.70 -3.07
N PHE A 443 -4.66 8.62 -1.94
CA PHE A 443 -4.30 9.32 -0.72
C PHE A 443 -2.92 8.91 -0.17
N ILE A 444 -2.58 7.62 -0.16
CA ILE A 444 -1.25 7.13 0.20
C ILE A 444 -0.17 7.80 -0.66
N THR A 445 -0.39 7.84 -1.97
CA THR A 445 0.52 8.49 -2.94
C THR A 445 0.70 9.98 -2.63
N TYR A 446 -0.39 10.68 -2.27
CA TYR A 446 -0.34 12.09 -1.90
C TYR A 446 0.39 12.35 -0.59
N VAL A 447 0.18 11.50 0.42
CA VAL A 447 0.90 11.60 1.69
C VAL A 447 2.37 11.29 1.48
N ASP A 448 2.73 10.31 0.65
CA ASP A 448 4.14 10.02 0.33
C ASP A 448 4.83 11.20 -0.36
N THR A 449 4.15 11.80 -1.34
CA THR A 449 4.65 13.02 -2.00
C THR A 449 4.89 14.13 -0.98
N LEU A 450 3.95 14.36 -0.06
CA LEU A 450 4.09 15.35 1.00
C LEU A 450 5.29 15.07 1.91
N ARG A 451 5.55 13.81 2.28
CA ARG A 451 6.72 13.40 3.09
C ARG A 451 8.02 13.79 2.43
N ARG A 452 8.19 13.43 1.16
CA ARG A 452 9.41 13.73 0.37
C ARG A 452 9.63 15.25 0.27
N GLN A 453 8.56 16.03 0.10
CA GLN A 453 8.62 17.50 0.06
C GLN A 453 9.00 18.10 1.43
N ILE A 454 8.51 17.54 2.53
CA ILE A 454 8.87 17.96 3.89
C ILE A 454 10.36 17.72 4.16
N LEU A 455 10.86 16.52 3.83
CA LEU A 455 12.28 16.19 3.98
C LEU A 455 13.16 17.10 3.12
N GLN A 456 12.73 17.38 1.88
CA GLN A 456 13.46 18.29 0.99
C GLN A 456 13.48 19.72 1.51
N THR A 457 12.36 20.19 2.08
CA THR A 457 12.28 21.51 2.71
C THR A 457 13.28 21.59 3.86
N ALA A 458 13.25 20.62 4.78
CA ALA A 458 14.09 20.61 5.97
C ALA A 458 15.60 20.58 5.69
N ASP A 459 16.03 19.80 4.71
CA ASP A 459 17.44 19.69 4.34
C ASP A 459 17.99 20.99 3.70
N ARG A 460 17.13 21.74 2.99
CA ARG A 460 17.48 23.06 2.43
C ARG A 460 17.57 24.16 3.49
N TRP A 461 17.05 23.91 4.70
CA TRP A 461 17.06 24.82 5.83
C TRP A 461 18.40 24.71 6.59
N GLY A 462 19.37 25.51 6.13
CA GLY A 462 20.71 25.64 6.69
C GLY A 462 21.48 26.77 5.98
N ASP A 463 22.70 27.09 6.40
CA ASP A 463 23.58 28.07 5.74
C ASP A 463 24.15 27.58 4.38
N GLY A 464 23.47 26.60 3.76
CA GLY A 464 23.93 25.86 2.58
C GLY A 464 25.05 24.87 2.84
N ARG A 465 25.56 24.77 4.08
CA ARG A 465 26.66 23.85 4.47
C ARG A 465 26.32 22.93 5.63
N THR A 466 25.41 23.34 6.51
CA THR A 466 24.99 22.54 7.67
C THR A 466 23.47 22.66 7.89
N PRO A 467 22.71 21.54 7.89
CA PRO A 467 21.28 21.55 8.22
C PRO A 467 21.02 22.05 9.65
N ASP A 468 19.92 22.76 9.88
CA ASP A 468 19.44 23.13 11.22
C ASP A 468 18.96 21.87 11.98
N PRO A 469 19.62 21.44 13.07
CA PRO A 469 19.28 20.21 13.77
C PRO A 469 17.84 20.17 14.32
N GLU A 470 17.26 21.31 14.74
CA GLU A 470 15.88 21.34 15.25
C GLU A 470 14.87 21.15 14.12
N ARG A 471 15.13 21.73 12.94
CA ARG A 471 14.28 21.52 11.76
C ARG A 471 14.44 20.12 11.20
N VAL A 472 15.66 19.58 11.14
CA VAL A 472 15.87 18.17 10.77
C VAL A 472 15.11 17.25 11.73
N LEU A 473 15.24 17.47 13.04
CA LEU A 473 14.51 16.70 14.04
C LEU A 473 12.99 16.78 13.80
N GLN A 474 12.45 17.98 13.63
CA GLN A 474 11.02 18.17 13.45
C GLN A 474 10.49 17.58 12.13
N ALA A 475 11.25 17.69 11.05
CA ALA A 475 10.90 17.09 9.76
C ALA A 475 10.94 15.58 9.80
N GLN A 476 11.90 15.01 10.53
CA GLN A 476 11.92 13.58 10.82
C GLN A 476 10.64 13.21 11.60
N LEU A 477 10.30 13.89 12.70
CA LEU A 477 9.06 13.61 13.43
C LEU A 477 7.82 13.60 12.52
N TRP A 478 7.69 14.61 11.66
CA TRP A 478 6.63 14.69 10.66
C TRP A 478 6.66 13.54 9.67
N ASP A 479 7.82 13.21 9.10
CA ASP A 479 7.97 12.06 8.21
C ASP A 479 7.57 10.75 8.89
N ALA A 480 7.86 10.58 10.19
CA ALA A 480 7.46 9.36 10.92
C ALA A 480 5.94 9.27 11.06
N GLU A 481 5.32 10.40 11.36
CA GLU A 481 3.88 10.49 11.50
C GLU A 481 3.14 10.23 10.18
N LEU A 482 3.67 10.75 9.08
CA LEU A 482 3.12 10.54 7.76
C LEU A 482 3.38 9.13 7.23
N GLY A 483 4.57 8.55 7.43
CA GLY A 483 4.83 7.14 7.12
C GLY A 483 3.98 6.20 7.97
N GLN A 484 3.76 6.53 9.24
CA GLN A 484 2.79 5.86 10.10
C GLN A 484 1.37 5.90 9.52
N ARG A 485 0.98 7.04 8.93
CA ARG A 485 -0.33 7.22 8.33
C ARG A 485 -0.50 6.32 7.10
N ILE A 486 0.51 6.28 6.22
CA ILE A 486 0.50 5.42 5.03
C ILE A 486 0.34 3.96 5.43
N LEU A 487 1.21 3.46 6.31
CA LEU A 487 1.16 2.08 6.77
C LEU A 487 -0.19 1.72 7.42
N PHE A 488 -0.79 2.64 8.19
CA PHE A 488 -2.11 2.41 8.77
C PHE A 488 -3.19 2.28 7.69
N GLU A 489 -3.16 3.13 6.66
CA GLU A 489 -4.07 3.02 5.52
C GLU A 489 -3.88 1.68 4.79
N GLU A 490 -2.64 1.25 4.54
CA GLU A 490 -2.34 -0.05 3.93
C GLU A 490 -2.81 -1.25 4.77
N PHE A 491 -2.72 -1.14 6.10
CA PHE A 491 -3.28 -2.15 6.98
C PHE A 491 -4.79 -2.29 6.78
N LEU A 492 -5.51 -1.18 6.63
CA LEU A 492 -6.94 -1.20 6.36
C LEU A 492 -7.25 -1.81 4.98
N LEU A 493 -6.32 -1.73 4.02
CA LEU A 493 -6.42 -2.40 2.71
C LEU A 493 -6.18 -3.92 2.80
N THR A 494 -5.44 -4.39 3.80
CA THR A 494 -5.01 -5.80 3.89
C THR A 494 -6.12 -6.70 4.40
N ARG A 495 -6.59 -7.64 3.55
CA ARG A 495 -7.56 -8.67 3.92
C ARG A 495 -6.85 -9.82 4.66
N VAL A 496 -7.48 -10.30 5.73
CA VAL A 496 -7.00 -11.49 6.47
C VAL A 496 -7.83 -12.68 6.02
N GLU A 497 -7.22 -13.58 5.26
CA GLU A 497 -7.84 -14.86 4.91
C GLU A 497 -7.79 -15.80 6.11
N SER A 498 -8.89 -16.53 6.35
CA SER A 498 -8.96 -17.56 7.37
C SER A 498 -8.21 -18.81 6.91
N LEU A 499 -7.27 -19.31 7.72
CA LEU A 499 -6.63 -20.62 7.49
C LEU A 499 -7.38 -21.71 8.27
N ALA A 500 -7.67 -22.83 7.62
CA ALA A 500 -8.20 -24.01 8.29
C ALA A 500 -7.08 -24.67 9.14
N PRO A 501 -7.34 -25.03 10.40
CA PRO A 501 -6.35 -25.75 11.21
C PRO A 501 -6.12 -27.17 10.67
N ALA A 502 -4.87 -27.65 10.74
CA ALA A 502 -4.45 -29.00 10.38
C ALA A 502 -4.04 -29.82 11.62
N GLU A 503 -3.28 -30.91 11.43
CA GLU A 503 -2.73 -31.71 12.52
C GLU A 503 -1.74 -30.88 13.36
N VAL A 504 -1.83 -31.02 14.69
CA VAL A 504 -1.06 -30.23 15.64
C VAL A 504 0.39 -30.75 15.71
N PRO A 505 1.41 -29.88 15.56
CA PRO A 505 2.82 -30.24 15.75
C PRO A 505 3.12 -30.86 17.13
N GLU A 506 3.95 -31.90 17.17
CA GLU A 506 4.27 -32.67 18.38
C GLU A 506 5.77 -32.59 18.75
N ASP A 507 6.11 -32.81 20.02
CA ASP A 507 7.50 -32.98 20.47
C ASP A 507 8.04 -34.37 20.12
N ARG A 508 8.19 -34.61 18.83
CA ARG A 508 8.80 -35.82 18.29
C ARG A 508 9.61 -35.49 17.05
N TRP A 509 10.37 -36.48 16.60
CA TRP A 509 11.05 -36.44 15.31
C TRP A 509 10.01 -36.45 14.17
N PRO A 510 9.99 -35.45 13.27
CA PRO A 510 8.90 -35.25 12.31
C PRO A 510 9.13 -35.92 10.94
N LEU A 511 10.21 -36.69 10.79
CA LEU A 511 10.61 -37.32 9.55
C LEU A 511 10.47 -38.84 9.66
N ARG A 512 10.19 -39.51 8.56
CA ARG A 512 10.07 -40.98 8.51
C ARG A 512 11.38 -41.72 8.75
N GLN A 513 12.50 -41.02 8.61
CA GLN A 513 13.83 -41.55 8.88
C GLN A 513 14.13 -41.55 10.39
N GLU A 514 15.06 -42.38 10.85
CA GLU A 514 15.47 -42.34 12.26
C GLU A 514 16.16 -41.01 12.62
N GLU A 515 15.93 -40.54 13.85
CA GLU A 515 16.63 -39.37 14.40
C GLU A 515 18.14 -39.66 14.47
N PRO A 516 19.01 -38.84 13.87
CA PRO A 516 20.44 -39.09 13.86
C PRO A 516 21.02 -39.13 15.28
N ALA A 517 21.66 -40.24 15.65
CA ALA A 517 22.21 -40.44 16.99
C ALA A 517 23.54 -39.69 17.28
N TYR A 518 24.22 -39.14 16.27
CA TYR A 518 25.63 -38.72 16.34
C TYR A 518 25.93 -37.28 15.88
N TRP A 519 24.97 -36.36 15.93
CA TRP A 519 25.25 -34.95 15.63
C TRP A 519 25.54 -34.17 16.91
N ASP A 520 26.84 -34.04 17.23
CA ASP A 520 27.35 -33.29 18.38
C ASP A 520 27.22 -31.76 18.24
N SER A 521 26.66 -31.28 17.13
CA SER A 521 26.47 -29.86 16.84
C SER A 521 25.01 -29.56 16.51
N HIS A 522 24.56 -28.34 16.80
CA HIS A 522 23.30 -27.80 16.26
C HIS A 522 23.47 -27.24 14.83
N LEU A 523 24.70 -27.22 14.33
CA LEU A 523 25.05 -26.77 12.98
C LEU A 523 25.25 -27.96 12.04
N PRO A 524 24.92 -27.82 10.74
CA PRO A 524 25.33 -28.76 9.70
C PRO A 524 26.86 -28.90 9.62
N ASP A 525 27.32 -30.00 9.02
CA ASP A 525 28.74 -30.21 8.70
C ASP A 525 29.20 -29.23 7.60
N PRO A 526 30.29 -28.45 7.78
CA PRO A 526 30.81 -27.57 6.73
C PRO A 526 31.06 -28.25 5.39
N ASP A 527 31.43 -29.55 5.40
CA ASP A 527 31.75 -30.30 4.18
C ASP A 527 30.50 -30.64 3.34
N THR A 528 29.29 -30.48 3.89
CA THR A 528 28.01 -30.73 3.18
C THR A 528 27.45 -29.48 2.50
N CYS A 529 28.16 -28.34 2.58
CA CYS A 529 27.81 -27.13 1.83
C CYS A 529 28.25 -27.29 0.37
N HIS A 530 27.36 -27.80 -0.47
CA HIS A 530 27.66 -28.04 -1.89
C HIS A 530 27.28 -26.84 -2.77
N ASP A 531 28.11 -26.59 -3.77
CA ASP A 531 27.92 -25.57 -4.81
C ASP A 531 26.59 -25.80 -5.60
N GLU A 532 26.15 -27.05 -5.69
CA GLU A 532 24.91 -27.48 -6.37
C GLU A 532 23.62 -26.93 -5.74
N ASP A 533 23.63 -26.70 -4.43
CA ASP A 533 22.47 -26.20 -3.69
C ASP A 533 22.08 -24.79 -4.16
N VAL A 534 23.07 -23.98 -4.51
CA VAL A 534 22.88 -22.61 -5.02
C VAL A 534 22.14 -22.62 -6.36
N ILE A 535 22.49 -23.56 -7.22
CA ILE A 535 21.95 -23.68 -8.57
C ILE A 535 20.46 -24.04 -8.54
N ARG A 536 20.05 -24.91 -7.60
CA ARG A 536 18.64 -25.29 -7.43
C ARG A 536 17.78 -24.10 -7.03
N LEU A 537 18.29 -23.24 -6.14
CA LEU A 537 17.58 -22.05 -5.66
C LEU A 537 17.25 -21.05 -6.77
N LEU A 538 18.14 -20.88 -7.74
CA LEU A 538 17.94 -19.99 -8.90
C LEU A 538 17.33 -20.71 -10.10
N GLY A 539 17.09 -22.02 -9.98
CA GLY A 539 16.42 -22.85 -10.97
C GLY A 539 14.93 -22.57 -11.09
N GLY A 540 14.31 -21.89 -10.10
CA GLY A 540 12.87 -21.92 -9.92
C GLY A 540 12.36 -23.37 -9.80
N PRO A 541 11.19 -23.61 -9.22
CA PRO A 541 10.59 -24.93 -9.35
C PRO A 541 10.40 -25.23 -10.86
N PRO A 542 10.85 -26.38 -11.41
CA PRO A 542 10.36 -26.85 -12.69
C PRO A 542 8.83 -26.72 -12.67
N GLY A 543 8.28 -26.04 -13.68
CA GLY A 543 6.90 -25.60 -13.70
C GLY A 543 5.97 -26.70 -13.21
N VAL A 544 5.42 -26.52 -12.02
CA VAL A 544 4.27 -27.32 -11.60
C VAL A 544 3.18 -27.00 -12.62
N PRO A 545 2.57 -28.00 -13.26
CA PRO A 545 1.47 -27.76 -14.19
C PRO A 545 0.47 -26.81 -13.53
N GLU A 546 0.12 -25.72 -14.20
CA GLU A 546 -0.85 -24.73 -13.68
C GLU A 546 -2.18 -25.38 -13.25
N ASP A 547 -2.48 -26.57 -13.76
CA ASP A 547 -3.65 -27.38 -13.42
C ASP A 547 -3.70 -27.81 -11.93
N ASP A 548 -2.58 -28.14 -11.29
CA ASP A 548 -2.57 -28.53 -9.85
C ASP A 548 -2.75 -27.30 -8.93
N ALA A 549 -2.26 -26.13 -9.35
CA ALA A 549 -2.48 -24.87 -8.63
C ALA A 549 -3.92 -24.35 -8.82
N ALA A 550 -4.55 -24.65 -9.96
CA ALA A 550 -5.93 -24.30 -10.23
C ALA A 550 -6.93 -25.17 -9.46
N GLU A 551 -6.64 -26.46 -9.20
CA GLU A 551 -7.49 -27.31 -8.36
C GLU A 551 -7.43 -26.92 -6.87
N ALA A 552 -6.28 -26.49 -6.35
CA ALA A 552 -6.18 -25.96 -4.99
C ALA A 552 -6.96 -24.64 -4.78
N ARG A 553 -7.05 -23.80 -5.83
CA ARG A 553 -7.84 -22.55 -5.81
C ARG A 553 -9.35 -22.76 -6.02
N ARG A 554 -9.78 -23.89 -6.59
CA ARG A 554 -11.21 -24.19 -6.85
C ARG A 554 -11.98 -24.70 -5.62
N GLY A 555 -11.33 -24.80 -4.46
CA GLY A 555 -11.95 -25.09 -3.16
C GLY A 555 -12.59 -23.89 -2.45
N GLU A 556 -12.65 -22.71 -3.10
CA GLU A 556 -13.19 -21.46 -2.54
C GLU A 556 -14.74 -21.44 -2.51
N ASN A 557 -15.32 -22.26 -1.65
CA ASN A 557 -16.60 -21.98 -1.02
C ASN A 557 -16.41 -22.07 0.51
N GLY A 558 -15.43 -21.31 1.01
CA GLY A 558 -15.29 -21.10 2.44
C GLY A 558 -16.56 -20.43 2.98
N PRO A 559 -17.02 -20.79 4.20
CA PRO A 559 -18.11 -20.09 4.86
C PRO A 559 -17.81 -18.58 4.92
N PRO A 560 -18.85 -17.72 4.93
CA PRO A 560 -18.66 -16.27 4.96
C PRO A 560 -17.74 -15.89 6.11
N ALA A 561 -16.78 -15.01 5.81
CA ALA A 561 -15.76 -14.52 6.75
C ALA A 561 -16.40 -14.23 8.11
N GLU A 562 -16.04 -15.02 9.13
CA GLU A 562 -16.43 -14.74 10.50
C GLU A 562 -15.97 -13.34 10.90
N GLU A 563 -16.80 -12.63 11.67
CA GLU A 563 -16.47 -11.31 12.17
C GLU A 563 -15.08 -11.34 12.82
N PRO A 564 -14.23 -10.32 12.56
CA PRO A 564 -12.95 -10.26 13.21
C PRO A 564 -13.11 -10.34 14.74
N PRO A 565 -12.31 -11.14 15.45
CA PRO A 565 -12.43 -11.30 16.89
C PRO A 565 -12.46 -9.95 17.61
N ALA A 566 -13.18 -9.85 18.73
CA ALA A 566 -13.28 -8.62 19.54
C ALA A 566 -11.91 -7.97 19.86
N GLU A 567 -10.84 -8.77 19.87
CA GLU A 567 -9.46 -8.32 20.02
C GLU A 567 -8.93 -7.49 18.84
N ARG A 568 -9.29 -7.83 17.58
CA ARG A 568 -8.91 -7.03 16.40
C ARG A 568 -9.56 -5.65 16.45
N ALA A 569 -10.81 -5.58 16.91
CA ALA A 569 -11.51 -4.31 17.11
C ALA A 569 -10.86 -3.46 18.21
N GLN A 570 -10.31 -4.06 19.26
CA GLN A 570 -9.57 -3.33 20.28
C GLN A 570 -8.22 -2.81 19.76
N TRP A 571 -7.45 -3.66 19.07
CA TRP A 571 -6.18 -3.26 18.49
C TRP A 571 -6.36 -2.13 17.46
N LEU A 572 -7.40 -2.19 16.62
CA LEU A 572 -7.72 -1.13 15.66
C LEU A 572 -8.00 0.20 16.37
N ARG A 573 -8.74 0.18 17.49
CA ARG A 573 -8.97 1.37 18.32
C ARG A 573 -7.68 1.90 18.94
N ASP A 574 -6.80 1.02 19.40
CA ASP A 574 -5.50 1.41 19.97
C ASP A 574 -4.57 2.00 18.91
N ALA A 575 -4.58 1.43 17.69
CA ALA A 575 -3.86 1.92 16.52
C ALA A 575 -4.38 3.30 16.10
N GLU A 576 -5.70 3.45 15.96
CA GLU A 576 -6.35 4.72 15.65
C GLU A 576 -6.00 5.79 16.69
N HIS A 577 -6.06 5.44 17.98
CA HIS A 577 -5.71 6.34 19.06
C HIS A 577 -4.26 6.81 18.97
N LEU A 578 -3.32 5.91 18.65
CA LEU A 578 -1.92 6.24 18.44
C LEU A 578 -1.71 7.14 17.22
N VAL A 579 -2.39 6.88 16.09
CA VAL A 579 -2.34 7.75 14.90
C VAL A 579 -2.86 9.15 15.22
N ARG A 580 -3.93 9.28 16.01
CA ARG A 580 -4.43 10.59 16.45
C ARG A 580 -3.50 11.32 17.41
N GLN A 581 -2.71 10.60 18.20
CA GLN A 581 -1.70 11.20 19.07
C GLN A 581 -0.54 11.78 18.26
N GLY A 582 -0.20 11.15 17.12
CA GLY A 582 0.97 11.47 16.31
C GLY A 582 2.27 10.95 16.94
N VAL A 583 3.38 11.07 16.22
CA VAL A 583 4.71 10.70 16.72
C VAL A 583 5.30 11.90 17.46
N THR A 584 5.42 11.80 18.79
CA THR A 584 5.97 12.86 19.63
C THR A 584 7.41 12.57 20.05
N ARG A 585 8.12 13.62 20.51
CA ARG A 585 9.50 13.49 21.04
C ARG A 585 9.54 12.51 22.21
N GLU A 586 8.55 12.57 23.10
CA GLU A 586 8.46 11.74 24.29
C GLU A 586 8.28 10.26 23.93
N LEU A 587 7.41 9.95 22.96
CA LEU A 587 7.20 8.59 22.49
C LEU A 587 8.47 7.98 21.90
N LEU A 588 9.22 8.75 21.12
CA LEU A 588 10.50 8.30 20.55
C LEU A 588 11.58 8.12 21.62
N VAL A 589 11.66 9.02 22.60
CA VAL A 589 12.58 8.88 23.73
C VAL A 589 12.29 7.61 24.52
N ASP A 590 11.01 7.34 24.82
CA ASP A 590 10.58 6.11 25.49
C ASP A 590 10.89 4.86 24.65
N MET A 591 10.73 4.95 23.32
CA MET A 591 11.02 3.84 22.41
C MET A 591 12.51 3.50 22.37
N LEU A 592 13.37 4.52 22.34
CA LEU A 592 14.82 4.37 22.21
C LEU A 592 15.49 3.92 23.50
N GLY A 593 14.99 4.40 24.64
CA GLY A 593 15.67 4.24 25.92
C GLY A 593 17.05 4.93 25.94
N ASP A 594 17.90 4.53 26.87
CA ASP A 594 19.17 5.24 27.14
C ASP A 594 20.30 4.88 26.16
N THR A 595 20.20 3.74 25.49
CA THR A 595 21.25 3.23 24.59
C THR A 595 20.81 3.15 23.14
N GLY A 596 19.56 3.48 22.84
CA GLY A 596 19.01 3.39 21.50
C GLY A 596 19.34 4.60 20.65
N LEU A 597 19.71 4.34 19.40
CA LEU A 597 19.85 5.34 18.37
C LEU A 597 19.00 4.92 17.15
N LEU A 598 18.11 5.81 16.74
CA LEU A 598 17.20 5.60 15.61
C LEU A 598 17.80 6.28 14.38
N VAL A 599 18.30 5.49 13.43
CA VAL A 599 18.70 6.01 12.13
C VAL A 599 17.50 5.96 11.21
N ARG A 600 17.06 7.12 10.78
CA ARG A 600 16.00 7.26 9.79
C ARG A 600 16.61 7.69 8.48
N VAL A 601 16.32 6.95 7.43
CA VAL A 601 16.83 7.22 6.10
C VAL A 601 15.68 7.13 5.10
N GLY A 602 15.63 8.13 4.23
CA GLY A 602 14.61 8.25 3.20
C GLY A 602 15.11 9.06 2.03
N PHE A 603 14.18 9.51 1.20
CA PHE A 603 14.51 10.29 -0.01
C PHE A 603 13.78 11.63 -0.04
N ARG A 604 14.50 12.67 -0.45
CA ARG A 604 13.91 13.98 -0.81
C ARG A 604 13.15 13.86 -2.13
N ALA A 605 12.36 14.86 -2.50
CA ALA A 605 11.62 14.82 -3.78
C ALA A 605 12.52 14.88 -5.03
N ASP A 606 13.76 15.36 -4.92
CA ASP A 606 14.80 15.24 -5.96
C ASP A 606 15.57 13.91 -5.92
N ASN A 607 15.03 12.91 -5.22
CA ASN A 607 15.57 11.57 -5.11
C ASN A 607 16.95 11.47 -4.41
N ALA A 608 17.44 12.55 -3.80
CA ALA A 608 18.62 12.46 -2.96
C ALA A 608 18.31 11.75 -1.65
N LEU A 609 19.24 10.91 -1.21
CA LEU A 609 19.16 10.24 0.07
C LEU A 609 19.29 11.28 1.19
N VAL A 610 18.50 11.16 2.24
CA VAL A 610 18.61 11.99 3.45
C VAL A 610 18.45 11.12 4.68
N TRP A 611 19.27 11.34 5.71
CA TRP A 611 19.16 10.57 6.93
C TRP A 611 19.50 11.36 8.18
N ALA A 612 18.93 10.93 9.29
CA ALA A 612 19.23 11.44 10.62
C ALA A 612 19.25 10.31 11.65
N ALA A 613 20.28 10.31 12.48
CA ALA A 613 20.43 9.51 13.68
C ALA A 613 19.88 10.30 14.87
N LEU A 614 18.81 9.80 15.48
CA LEU A 614 18.13 10.41 16.63
C LEU A 614 18.47 9.62 17.90
N ARG A 615 18.74 10.33 18.98
CA ARG A 615 19.01 9.73 20.30
C ARG A 615 18.36 10.53 21.41
N ARG A 616 18.20 9.89 22.56
CA ARG A 616 17.88 10.57 23.81
C ARG A 616 19.03 11.52 24.21
N GLY A 617 18.69 12.77 24.50
CA GLY A 617 19.59 13.78 25.06
C GLY A 617 19.70 13.68 26.59
N ASP A 618 20.28 14.70 27.22
CA ASP A 618 20.38 14.78 28.68
C ASP A 618 19.01 15.11 29.30
N GLY A 619 18.16 14.09 29.50
CA GLY A 619 16.82 14.23 30.06
C GLY A 619 15.71 13.59 29.22
N PRO A 620 14.51 14.18 29.14
CA PRO A 620 13.42 13.70 28.27
C PRO A 620 13.51 14.23 26.84
N GLU A 621 14.58 14.94 26.48
CA GLU A 621 14.72 15.58 25.16
C GLU A 621 15.25 14.59 24.11
N LEU A 622 14.77 14.74 22.87
CA LEU A 622 15.26 14.01 21.71
C LEU A 622 16.23 14.91 20.94
N THR A 623 17.37 14.38 20.51
CA THR A 623 18.44 15.15 19.85
C THR A 623 18.92 14.43 18.59
N VAL A 624 19.42 15.21 17.62
CA VAL A 624 20.07 14.68 16.41
C VAL A 624 21.54 14.38 16.74
N ALA A 625 21.92 13.11 16.75
CA ALA A 625 23.28 12.64 16.96
C ALA A 625 24.17 12.85 15.72
N ALA A 626 23.61 12.57 14.56
CA ALA A 626 24.24 12.73 13.25
C ALA A 626 23.13 12.92 12.20
N ALA A 627 23.42 13.62 11.13
CA ALA A 627 22.56 13.71 9.97
C ALA A 627 23.41 14.01 8.74
N ASP A 628 22.97 13.54 7.58
CA ASP A 628 23.62 13.84 6.31
C ASP A 628 22.63 13.74 5.15
N SER A 629 23.02 14.32 4.02
CA SER A 629 22.29 14.20 2.77
C SER A 629 23.21 13.89 1.60
N GLY A 630 22.66 13.10 0.68
CA GLY A 630 23.30 12.64 -0.53
C GLY A 630 23.10 13.60 -1.70
N ARG A 631 23.26 13.06 -2.91
CA ARG A 631 23.14 13.81 -4.17
C ARG A 631 21.81 13.50 -4.86
N PRO A 632 21.27 14.43 -5.67
CA PRO A 632 20.09 14.15 -6.49
C PRO A 632 20.20 12.83 -7.26
N GLY A 633 19.14 12.02 -7.18
CA GLY A 633 19.05 10.71 -7.82
C GLY A 633 19.78 9.54 -7.14
N ASP A 634 20.20 9.67 -5.88
CA ASP A 634 20.75 8.54 -5.12
C ASP A 634 19.78 7.35 -5.00
N LEU A 635 18.47 7.60 -5.00
CA LEU A 635 17.45 6.54 -5.13
C LEU A 635 17.71 5.65 -6.34
N TRP A 636 17.92 6.26 -7.50
CA TRP A 636 18.17 5.55 -8.75
C TRP A 636 19.49 4.80 -8.69
N ARG A 637 20.55 5.42 -8.15
CA ARG A 637 21.86 4.76 -7.97
C ARG A 637 21.74 3.50 -7.11
N LEU A 638 20.94 3.54 -6.05
CA LEU A 638 20.70 2.37 -5.18
C LEU A 638 19.90 1.29 -5.89
N ARG A 639 18.83 1.65 -6.62
CA ARG A 639 18.04 0.68 -7.42
C ARG A 639 18.92 -0.04 -8.45
N TRP A 640 19.82 0.69 -9.10
CA TRP A 640 20.81 0.13 -10.01
C TRP A 640 21.86 -0.74 -9.31
N ALA A 641 22.33 -0.37 -8.12
CA ALA A 641 23.25 -1.17 -7.31
C ALA A 641 22.61 -2.49 -6.85
N ALA A 642 21.34 -2.48 -6.47
CA ALA A 642 20.57 -3.67 -6.13
C ALA A 642 20.35 -4.58 -7.36
N PHE A 643 20.03 -3.99 -8.51
CA PHE A 643 19.92 -4.73 -9.76
C PHE A 643 21.23 -5.43 -10.17
N ARG A 644 22.36 -4.72 -10.08
CA ARG A 644 23.69 -5.29 -10.35
C ARG A 644 24.06 -6.40 -9.38
N HIS A 645 23.69 -6.27 -8.10
CA HIS A 645 23.88 -7.33 -7.11
C HIS A 645 23.12 -8.60 -7.52
N ASP A 646 21.82 -8.48 -7.82
CA ASP A 646 21.00 -9.61 -8.24
C ASP A 646 21.51 -10.24 -9.53
N LEU A 647 21.88 -9.42 -10.52
CA LEU A 647 22.48 -9.90 -11.76
C LEU A 647 23.81 -10.61 -11.50
N GLY A 648 24.66 -10.07 -10.63
CA GLY A 648 25.91 -10.68 -10.22
C GLY A 648 25.69 -12.04 -9.54
N LEU A 649 24.69 -12.15 -8.67
CA LEU A 649 24.29 -13.43 -8.06
C LEU A 649 23.81 -14.42 -9.12
N LEU A 650 23.01 -14.00 -10.11
CA LEU A 650 22.55 -14.87 -11.20
C LEU A 650 23.71 -15.37 -12.08
N LEU A 651 24.70 -14.52 -12.35
CA LEU A 651 25.87 -14.86 -13.14
C LEU A 651 26.79 -15.83 -12.38
N ALA A 652 27.18 -15.48 -11.15
CA ALA A 652 28.10 -16.27 -10.33
C ALA A 652 27.65 -17.73 -10.13
N THR A 653 26.33 -17.95 -10.18
CA THR A 653 25.67 -19.21 -9.90
C THR A 653 25.33 -20.03 -11.15
N GLY A 654 25.06 -19.38 -12.28
CA GLY A 654 24.77 -20.07 -13.54
C GLY A 654 25.93 -20.95 -14.01
N SER A 655 27.18 -20.46 -13.88
CA SER A 655 28.40 -21.12 -14.39
C SER A 655 28.76 -22.47 -13.79
N GLN A 656 27.98 -22.94 -12.81
CA GLN A 656 28.27 -24.18 -12.10
C GLN A 656 27.45 -25.38 -12.59
N ARG A 657 26.41 -25.19 -13.41
CA ARG A 657 25.60 -26.32 -13.95
C ARG A 657 26.41 -27.32 -14.76
N GLN A 658 27.56 -26.91 -15.30
CA GLN A 658 28.42 -27.74 -16.15
C GLN A 658 29.51 -28.49 -15.36
N ALA A 659 30.00 -27.91 -14.25
CA ALA A 659 31.05 -28.51 -13.42
C ALA A 659 30.52 -29.63 -12.51
N ALA A 660 29.27 -29.50 -12.06
CA ALA A 660 28.56 -30.46 -11.21
C ALA A 660 27.92 -31.63 -11.97
N GLY A 661 28.29 -31.84 -13.24
CA GLY A 661 27.67 -32.84 -14.10
C GLY A 661 27.65 -34.23 -13.47
N THR A 662 26.48 -34.61 -12.93
CA THR A 662 26.18 -35.96 -12.49
C THR A 662 26.30 -36.88 -13.72
N PRO A 663 27.13 -37.94 -13.70
CA PRO A 663 27.22 -38.87 -14.81
C PRO A 663 25.87 -39.59 -14.98
N GLY A 664 25.07 -39.20 -15.98
CA GLY A 664 23.91 -40.00 -16.39
C GLY A 664 22.60 -39.26 -16.70
N THR A 665 22.46 -37.96 -16.39
CA THR A 665 21.23 -37.22 -16.74
C THR A 665 21.42 -36.51 -18.09
N PRO A 666 20.75 -36.94 -19.18
CA PRO A 666 20.86 -36.27 -20.46
C PRO A 666 20.19 -34.89 -20.37
N LEU A 667 20.99 -33.83 -20.23
CA LEU A 667 20.54 -32.48 -20.53
C LEU A 667 20.00 -32.49 -21.96
N ALA A 668 18.78 -32.01 -22.15
CA ALA A 668 18.14 -31.92 -23.46
C ALA A 668 19.10 -31.23 -24.44
N ALA A 669 19.72 -32.02 -25.31
CA ALA A 669 20.65 -31.51 -26.29
C ALA A 669 19.87 -30.63 -27.27
N ASP A 670 20.30 -29.38 -27.40
CA ASP A 670 19.99 -28.58 -28.59
C ASP A 670 20.33 -29.42 -29.84
N PRO A 671 19.56 -29.39 -30.94
CA PRO A 671 19.89 -30.09 -32.20
C PRO A 671 21.33 -29.90 -32.71
N ALA A 672 22.09 -28.91 -32.22
CA ALA A 672 23.52 -28.69 -32.49
C ALA A 672 24.49 -29.40 -31.52
N GLY A 673 24.01 -30.03 -30.44
CA GLY A 673 24.81 -30.89 -29.54
C GLY A 673 25.68 -30.17 -28.50
N ALA A 674 25.62 -28.83 -28.39
CA ALA A 674 26.34 -28.08 -27.36
C ALA A 674 25.38 -27.69 -26.22
N VAL A 675 25.63 -28.18 -25.00
CA VAL A 675 24.95 -27.70 -23.79
C VAL A 675 25.60 -26.38 -23.41
N MET A 676 24.94 -25.26 -23.73
CA MET A 676 25.37 -23.95 -23.27
C MET A 676 25.13 -23.81 -21.76
N ASP A 677 26.13 -23.29 -21.07
CA ASP A 677 26.03 -22.90 -19.67
C ASP A 677 24.94 -21.81 -19.51
N PRO A 678 23.98 -21.93 -18.55
CA PRO A 678 22.98 -20.90 -18.32
C PRO A 678 23.56 -19.50 -18.06
N ALA A 679 24.74 -19.40 -17.43
CA ALA A 679 25.41 -18.11 -17.26
C ALA A 679 25.95 -17.59 -18.60
N GLU A 680 26.60 -18.43 -19.41
CA GLU A 680 27.04 -18.05 -20.76
C GLU A 680 25.86 -17.63 -21.64
N SER A 681 24.76 -18.39 -21.64
CA SER A 681 23.51 -18.03 -22.33
C SER A 681 22.95 -16.68 -21.84
N LEU A 682 23.00 -16.42 -20.54
CA LEU A 682 22.59 -15.14 -19.98
C LEU A 682 23.51 -13.99 -20.44
N VAL A 683 24.83 -14.20 -20.43
CA VAL A 683 25.82 -13.24 -20.93
C VAL A 683 25.62 -12.94 -22.41
N ASP A 684 25.42 -13.97 -23.23
CA ASP A 684 25.24 -13.88 -24.68
C ASP A 684 23.99 -13.10 -25.08
N VAL A 685 22.95 -13.14 -24.25
CA VAL A 685 21.71 -12.37 -24.46
C VAL A 685 21.80 -10.96 -23.87
N LEU A 686 22.45 -10.78 -22.72
CA LEU A 686 22.55 -9.45 -22.06
C LEU A 686 23.53 -8.50 -22.75
N LEU A 687 24.71 -8.98 -23.18
CA LEU A 687 25.73 -8.10 -23.77
C LEU A 687 25.23 -7.36 -25.04
N PRO A 688 24.56 -8.02 -26.01
CA PRO A 688 24.00 -7.33 -27.17
C PRO A 688 22.96 -6.28 -26.79
N VAL A 689 22.10 -6.56 -25.80
CA VAL A 689 21.08 -5.61 -25.35
C VAL A 689 21.71 -4.40 -24.67
N LEU A 690 22.68 -4.60 -23.78
CA LEU A 690 23.41 -3.50 -23.14
C LEU A 690 24.20 -2.66 -24.16
N ALA A 691 24.79 -3.30 -25.18
CA ALA A 691 25.45 -2.60 -26.28
C ALA A 691 24.46 -1.79 -27.12
N SER A 692 23.28 -2.35 -27.43
CA SER A 692 22.21 -1.64 -28.16
C SER A 692 21.70 -0.42 -27.39
N LEU A 693 21.42 -0.58 -26.10
CA LEU A 693 21.01 0.49 -25.18
C LEU A 693 22.03 1.64 -25.15
N THR A 694 23.31 1.29 -25.00
CA THR A 694 24.41 2.26 -24.97
C THR A 694 24.54 2.99 -26.31
N ALA A 695 24.49 2.27 -27.43
CA ALA A 695 24.56 2.87 -28.75
C ALA A 695 23.36 3.78 -29.05
N ALA A 696 22.16 3.42 -28.60
CA ALA A 696 20.97 4.26 -28.70
C ALA A 696 21.09 5.52 -27.84
N LEU A 697 21.67 5.40 -26.63
CA LEU A 697 21.92 6.53 -25.74
C LEU A 697 22.91 7.52 -26.34
N ASP A 698 23.99 7.02 -26.96
CA ASP A 698 24.97 7.85 -27.65
C ASP A 698 24.37 8.55 -28.87
N ARG A 699 23.52 7.88 -29.65
CA ARG A 699 22.77 8.54 -30.74
C ARG A 699 21.84 9.64 -30.21
N ALA A 700 21.18 9.39 -29.08
CA ALA A 700 20.25 10.35 -28.52
C ALA A 700 20.96 11.61 -27.99
N ARG A 701 22.18 11.46 -27.44
CA ARG A 701 23.09 12.58 -27.11
C ARG A 701 23.40 13.46 -28.32
N ASP A 702 23.53 12.86 -29.50
CA ASP A 702 23.91 13.55 -30.72
C ASP A 702 22.74 14.13 -31.53
N THR A 703 21.49 13.76 -31.22
CA THR A 703 20.32 14.03 -32.10
C THR A 703 19.13 14.74 -31.45
N ASP A 704 19.32 15.42 -30.31
CA ASP A 704 18.25 16.10 -29.54
C ASP A 704 17.02 15.19 -29.26
N ARG A 705 17.24 13.88 -29.17
CA ARG A 705 16.15 12.92 -28.88
C ARG A 705 15.74 13.02 -27.43
N THR A 706 14.44 12.92 -27.19
CA THR A 706 13.89 12.90 -25.83
C THR A 706 14.12 11.53 -25.17
N PRO A 707 14.17 11.45 -23.83
CA PRO A 707 14.27 10.18 -23.11
C PRO A 707 13.19 9.16 -23.51
N GLU A 708 11.97 9.62 -23.79
CA GLU A 708 10.84 8.77 -24.21
C GLU A 708 11.07 8.16 -25.59
N GLN A 709 11.66 8.92 -26.53
CA GLN A 709 12.00 8.43 -27.87
C GLN A 709 13.07 7.34 -27.80
N TRP A 710 14.09 7.55 -26.95
CA TRP A 710 15.12 6.53 -26.72
C TRP A 710 14.55 5.27 -26.06
N LEU A 711 13.64 5.42 -25.08
CA LEU A 711 13.01 4.28 -24.45
C LEU A 711 12.14 3.51 -25.45
N ALA A 712 11.39 4.20 -26.31
CA ALA A 712 10.57 3.56 -27.34
C ALA A 712 11.43 2.81 -28.39
N GLU A 713 12.59 3.36 -28.75
CA GLU A 713 13.56 2.70 -29.66
C GLU A 713 14.15 1.42 -29.04
N THR A 714 14.41 1.43 -27.73
CA THR A 714 15.12 0.33 -27.04
C THR A 714 14.18 -0.70 -26.42
N ALA A 715 12.88 -0.40 -26.32
CA ALA A 715 11.87 -1.28 -25.75
C ALA A 715 11.83 -2.70 -26.37
N PRO A 716 11.97 -2.88 -27.70
CA PRO A 716 11.99 -4.22 -28.29
C PRO A 716 13.15 -5.09 -27.79
N ASP A 717 14.35 -4.53 -27.67
CA ASP A 717 15.54 -5.25 -27.21
C ASP A 717 15.41 -5.66 -25.74
N VAL A 718 14.92 -4.74 -24.90
CA VAL A 718 14.72 -4.99 -23.46
C VAL A 718 13.61 -6.01 -23.23
N THR A 719 12.50 -5.92 -23.96
CA THR A 719 11.41 -6.90 -23.88
C THR A 719 11.86 -8.27 -24.40
N GLY A 720 12.76 -8.29 -25.39
CA GLY A 720 13.38 -9.49 -25.93
C GLY A 720 14.18 -10.28 -24.90
N LEU A 721 14.68 -9.67 -23.82
CA LEU A 721 15.38 -10.38 -22.74
C LEU A 721 14.48 -11.41 -22.03
N ASP A 722 13.18 -11.17 -21.95
CA ASP A 722 12.23 -12.08 -21.29
C ASP A 722 11.75 -13.22 -22.20
N SER A 723 12.24 -13.27 -23.44
CA SER A 723 11.95 -14.34 -24.39
C SER A 723 12.70 -15.64 -24.04
N SER A 724 12.34 -16.73 -24.70
CA SER A 724 12.91 -18.07 -24.48
C SER A 724 14.40 -18.22 -24.86
N HIS A 725 15.06 -17.17 -25.37
CA HIS A 725 16.48 -17.21 -25.75
C HIS A 725 17.42 -17.41 -24.55
N SER A 726 17.03 -16.97 -23.35
CA SER A 726 17.67 -17.32 -22.09
C SER A 726 16.60 -17.74 -21.09
N GLY A 727 16.60 -19.02 -20.73
CA GLY A 727 15.68 -19.54 -19.72
C GLY A 727 15.87 -18.86 -18.35
N THR A 728 17.07 -18.37 -18.04
CA THR A 728 17.33 -17.59 -16.82
C THR A 728 16.76 -16.19 -16.91
N ALA A 729 17.03 -15.44 -18.00
CA ALA A 729 16.49 -14.09 -18.16
C ALA A 729 14.95 -14.07 -18.15
N SER A 730 14.32 -15.02 -18.84
CA SER A 730 12.86 -15.17 -18.88
C SER A 730 12.26 -15.51 -17.51
N ARG A 731 12.83 -16.48 -16.77
CA ARG A 731 12.35 -16.86 -15.43
C ARG A 731 12.48 -15.73 -14.42
N GLU A 732 13.58 -15.00 -14.46
CA GLU A 732 13.87 -13.87 -13.56
C GLU A 732 13.25 -12.55 -14.03
N ARG A 733 12.54 -12.56 -15.17
CA ARG A 733 11.91 -11.39 -15.80
C ARG A 733 12.87 -10.19 -15.91
N LEU A 734 14.12 -10.44 -16.32
CA LEU A 734 15.17 -9.43 -16.33
C LEU A 734 14.86 -8.25 -17.27
N GLY A 735 14.18 -8.51 -18.39
CA GLY A 735 13.70 -7.49 -19.32
C GLY A 735 12.72 -6.54 -18.66
N ASN A 736 11.67 -7.07 -18.02
CA ASN A 736 10.71 -6.28 -17.26
C ASN A 736 11.36 -5.45 -16.13
N ARG A 737 12.29 -6.06 -15.38
CA ARG A 737 13.02 -5.37 -14.29
C ARG A 737 13.88 -4.23 -14.83
N LEU A 738 14.64 -4.49 -15.91
CA LEU A 738 15.46 -3.48 -16.57
C LEU A 738 14.58 -2.37 -17.17
N ALA A 739 13.48 -2.71 -17.85
CA ALA A 739 12.53 -1.74 -18.40
C ALA A 739 11.96 -0.82 -17.31
N GLY A 740 11.63 -1.38 -16.13
CA GLY A 740 11.19 -0.60 -14.97
C GLY A 740 12.25 0.39 -14.50
N LEU A 741 13.51 -0.04 -14.37
CA LEU A 741 14.62 0.85 -14.01
C LEU A 741 14.86 1.95 -15.03
N LEU A 742 14.81 1.61 -16.33
CA LEU A 742 15.00 2.57 -17.41
C LEU A 742 13.90 3.64 -17.41
N ARG A 743 12.62 3.25 -17.33
CA ARG A 743 11.48 4.17 -17.25
C ARG A 743 11.56 5.10 -16.05
N ALA A 744 11.87 4.54 -14.89
CA ALA A 744 11.89 5.30 -13.66
C ALA A 744 13.06 6.30 -13.60
N SER A 745 14.11 6.07 -14.39
CA SER A 745 15.30 6.94 -14.48
C SER A 745 15.22 8.00 -15.60
N LEU A 746 14.05 8.23 -16.23
CA LEU A 746 13.91 9.19 -17.35
C LEU A 746 13.83 10.67 -16.93
N ASP A 747 14.22 11.00 -15.70
CA ASP A 747 14.31 12.40 -15.25
C ASP A 747 15.31 13.19 -16.16
N PRO A 748 14.93 14.37 -16.69
CA PRO A 748 15.81 15.20 -17.50
C PRO A 748 17.18 15.50 -16.87
N GLU A 749 17.27 15.56 -15.54
CA GLU A 749 18.55 15.77 -14.83
C GLU A 749 19.45 14.51 -14.83
N TRP A 750 18.84 13.33 -14.98
CA TRP A 750 19.52 12.03 -15.06
C TRP A 750 19.90 11.61 -16.48
N TRP A 751 19.33 12.30 -17.45
CA TRP A 751 19.52 12.05 -18.86
C TRP A 751 20.54 13.02 -19.46
N PRO A 752 21.43 12.58 -20.37
CA PRO A 752 21.81 11.21 -20.69
C PRO A 752 23.06 10.73 -19.92
N GLY A 753 23.70 11.60 -19.12
CA GLY A 753 24.99 11.35 -18.47
C GLY A 753 24.96 10.19 -17.46
N PRO A 754 24.30 10.37 -16.30
CA PRO A 754 24.14 9.36 -15.26
C PRO A 754 23.63 8.00 -15.76
N MET A 755 22.66 7.99 -16.68
CA MET A 755 22.18 6.75 -17.32
C MET A 755 23.32 5.96 -17.99
N GLY A 756 24.20 6.65 -18.73
CA GLY A 756 25.34 6.02 -19.39
C GLY A 756 26.33 5.40 -18.40
N GLU A 757 26.54 6.02 -17.24
CA GLU A 757 27.38 5.46 -16.18
C GLU A 757 26.79 4.16 -15.60
N GLN A 758 25.47 4.10 -15.41
CA GLN A 758 24.80 2.90 -14.90
C GLN A 758 24.81 1.74 -15.90
N LEU A 759 24.62 2.01 -17.19
CA LEU A 759 24.74 1.00 -18.25
C LEU A 759 26.18 0.48 -18.36
N ALA A 760 27.17 1.36 -18.26
CA ALA A 760 28.59 0.98 -18.26
C ALA A 760 28.94 0.10 -17.05
N ALA A 761 28.51 0.47 -15.84
CA ALA A 761 28.73 -0.33 -14.63
C ALA A 761 28.05 -1.70 -14.72
N THR A 762 26.85 -1.77 -15.30
CA THR A 762 26.13 -3.04 -15.51
C THR A 762 26.87 -3.92 -16.53
N THR A 763 27.36 -3.33 -17.62
CA THR A 763 28.21 -4.01 -18.62
C THR A 763 29.50 -4.52 -17.99
N GLU A 764 30.10 -3.77 -17.06
CA GLU A 764 31.31 -4.20 -16.36
C GLU A 764 31.07 -5.47 -15.52
N VAL A 765 29.93 -5.59 -14.84
CA VAL A 765 29.56 -6.82 -14.10
C VAL A 765 29.51 -8.04 -15.03
N VAL A 766 28.83 -7.90 -16.18
CA VAL A 766 28.65 -8.99 -17.16
C VAL A 766 30.00 -9.37 -17.79
N THR A 767 30.81 -8.39 -18.20
CA THR A 767 32.11 -8.62 -18.83
C THR A 767 33.16 -9.18 -17.86
N ARG A 768 33.16 -8.73 -16.60
CA ARG A 768 34.03 -9.29 -15.54
C ARG A 768 33.72 -10.75 -15.29
N HIS A 769 32.44 -11.11 -15.24
CA HIS A 769 32.04 -12.51 -15.11
C HIS A 769 32.48 -13.34 -16.33
N GLN A 770 32.25 -12.85 -17.55
CA GLN A 770 32.72 -13.52 -18.77
C GLN A 770 34.24 -13.75 -18.77
N ALA A 771 35.02 -12.77 -18.28
CA ALA A 771 36.46 -12.93 -18.11
C ALA A 771 36.82 -13.96 -17.03
N ALA A 772 36.11 -13.97 -15.90
CA ALA A 772 36.32 -14.94 -14.81
C ALA A 772 36.04 -16.38 -15.26
N VAL A 773 35.00 -16.61 -16.05
CA VAL A 773 34.68 -17.93 -16.63
C VAL A 773 35.79 -18.39 -17.58
N ARG A 774 36.30 -17.50 -18.45
CA ARG A 774 37.44 -17.80 -19.34
C ARG A 774 38.72 -18.11 -18.56
N ASP A 775 38.98 -17.35 -17.49
CA ASP A 775 40.17 -17.53 -16.65
C ASP A 775 40.10 -18.82 -15.81
N ARG A 776 38.91 -19.27 -15.35
CA ARG A 776 38.74 -20.52 -14.59
C ARG A 776 39.27 -21.74 -15.34
N ALA A 777 39.20 -21.75 -16.66
CA ALA A 777 39.78 -22.82 -17.49
C ALA A 777 41.33 -22.87 -17.40
N THR A 778 41.97 -21.82 -16.85
CA THR A 778 43.43 -21.64 -16.83
C THR A 778 44.04 -21.44 -15.44
N ARG A 779 43.24 -21.13 -14.40
CA ARG A 779 43.75 -20.92 -13.03
C ARG A 779 43.70 -22.21 -12.18
N PRO A 780 44.82 -22.62 -11.57
CA PRO A 780 44.86 -23.71 -10.57
C PRO A 780 44.39 -23.29 -9.17
N ASP A 781 44.07 -22.02 -8.96
CA ASP A 781 43.67 -21.49 -7.66
C ASP A 781 42.24 -21.93 -7.33
N GLY A 782 42.08 -22.82 -6.35
CA GLY A 782 40.81 -23.43 -5.90
C GLY A 782 39.76 -22.48 -5.30
N ARG A 783 39.55 -21.30 -5.89
CA ARG A 783 38.43 -20.41 -5.58
C ARG A 783 37.15 -20.97 -6.22
N ASN A 784 36.25 -21.50 -5.38
CA ASN A 784 34.91 -21.95 -5.79
C ASN A 784 33.92 -20.78 -5.95
N ALA A 785 32.72 -21.04 -6.49
CA ALA A 785 31.73 -19.99 -6.77
C ALA A 785 31.23 -19.27 -5.52
N LEU A 786 31.28 -19.91 -4.36
CA LEU A 786 30.92 -19.28 -3.11
C LEU A 786 31.75 -18.01 -2.84
N HIS A 787 33.05 -18.01 -3.20
CA HIS A 787 33.88 -16.81 -3.13
C HIS A 787 33.44 -15.71 -4.11
N GLU A 788 32.94 -16.08 -5.30
CA GLU A 788 32.43 -15.12 -6.28
C GLU A 788 31.14 -14.47 -5.80
N ILE A 789 30.25 -15.23 -5.16
CA ILE A 789 29.04 -14.73 -4.52
C ILE A 789 29.40 -13.71 -3.43
N ASP A 790 30.36 -14.03 -2.53
CA ASP A 790 30.83 -13.09 -1.52
C ASP A 790 31.50 -11.84 -2.13
N ASP A 791 32.22 -11.97 -3.24
CA ASP A 791 32.83 -10.85 -3.97
C ASP A 791 31.75 -9.94 -4.60
N VAL A 792 30.65 -10.50 -5.11
CA VAL A 792 29.47 -9.75 -5.59
C VAL A 792 28.81 -9.00 -4.44
N THR A 793 28.57 -9.65 -3.30
CA THR A 793 27.99 -9.00 -2.11
C THR A 793 28.90 -7.87 -1.60
N ARG A 794 30.21 -8.07 -1.54
CA ARG A 794 31.18 -7.04 -1.12
C ARG A 794 31.19 -5.85 -2.07
N ALA A 795 31.11 -6.09 -3.39
CA ALA A 795 31.02 -5.03 -4.38
C ALA A 795 29.72 -4.20 -4.21
N HIS A 796 28.60 -4.86 -3.93
CA HIS A 796 27.33 -4.20 -3.63
C HIS A 796 27.43 -3.34 -2.36
N LEU A 797 27.94 -3.88 -1.26
CA LEU A 797 28.14 -3.15 0.00
C LEU A 797 29.03 -1.91 -0.18
N ALA A 798 30.13 -2.04 -0.93
CA ALA A 798 31.03 -0.94 -1.24
C ALA A 798 30.38 0.12 -2.15
N GLU A 799 29.52 -0.29 -3.08
CA GLU A 799 28.74 0.62 -3.89
C GLU A 799 27.71 1.39 -3.08
N VAL A 800 26.94 0.70 -2.22
CA VAL A 800 25.97 1.34 -1.33
C VAL A 800 26.65 2.33 -0.39
N ALA A 801 27.80 1.99 0.20
CA ALA A 801 28.54 2.91 1.08
C ALA A 801 29.05 4.18 0.37
N ARG A 802 29.24 4.15 -0.96
CA ARG A 802 29.55 5.36 -1.76
C ARG A 802 28.31 6.23 -2.04
N ILE A 803 27.12 5.65 -1.97
CA ILE A 803 25.85 6.36 -2.16
C ILE A 803 25.35 6.89 -0.81
N TRP A 804 25.46 6.07 0.23
CA TRP A 804 25.07 6.37 1.60
C TRP A 804 26.31 6.34 2.53
N PRO A 805 27.11 7.42 2.51
CA PRO A 805 28.24 7.55 3.43
C PRO A 805 27.75 7.65 4.88
N LEU A 806 28.41 6.91 5.78
CA LEU A 806 28.11 6.87 7.22
C LEU A 806 29.18 7.58 8.06
N ASP A 807 29.96 8.49 7.46
CA ASP A 807 31.04 9.22 8.13
C ASP A 807 30.57 9.92 9.41
N ARG A 808 29.45 10.66 9.33
CA ARG A 808 28.86 11.35 10.48
C ARG A 808 28.38 10.40 11.58
N LEU A 809 27.90 9.22 11.20
CA LEU A 809 27.48 8.21 12.17
C LEU A 809 28.71 7.60 12.85
N GLN A 810 29.77 7.31 12.10
CA GLN A 810 31.04 6.84 12.66
C GLN A 810 31.63 7.89 13.63
N GLU A 811 31.70 9.16 13.23
CA GLU A 811 32.17 10.26 14.08
C GLU A 811 31.43 10.28 15.42
N HIS A 812 30.12 10.05 15.42
CA HIS A 812 29.33 9.96 16.65
C HIS A 812 29.67 8.70 17.47
N LEU A 813 29.69 7.52 16.84
CA LEU A 813 29.98 6.25 17.51
C LEU A 813 31.38 6.24 18.16
N ASP A 814 32.36 6.88 17.52
CA ASP A 814 33.74 6.99 18.01
C ASP A 814 33.86 7.85 19.30
N THR A 815 32.86 8.69 19.61
CA THR A 815 32.82 9.48 20.86
C THR A 815 32.32 8.69 22.08
N LEU A 816 31.82 7.47 21.86
CA LEU A 816 31.10 6.69 22.85
C LEU A 816 31.92 5.47 23.29
N PRO A 817 31.66 4.88 24.48
CA PRO A 817 32.31 3.64 24.88
C PRO A 817 31.98 2.50 23.90
N ASP A 818 32.98 1.68 23.57
CA ASP A 818 32.89 0.58 22.61
C ASP A 818 31.61 -0.27 22.80
N GLN A 819 30.85 -0.43 21.71
CA GLN A 819 29.69 -1.34 21.59
C GLN A 819 28.56 -1.14 22.61
N SER A 820 28.32 0.09 23.09
CA SER A 820 27.28 0.36 24.08
C SER A 820 25.87 0.63 23.50
N HIS A 821 25.75 0.81 22.18
CA HIS A 821 24.54 1.33 21.54
C HIS A 821 23.76 0.27 20.77
N ASP A 822 22.44 0.39 20.74
CA ASP A 822 21.56 -0.36 19.86
C ASP A 822 21.10 0.54 18.71
N LEU A 823 21.30 0.07 17.47
CA LEU A 823 20.85 0.79 16.28
C LEU A 823 19.52 0.24 15.78
N VAL A 824 18.59 1.16 15.55
CA VAL A 824 17.31 0.89 14.91
C VAL A 824 17.29 1.66 13.60
N PHE A 825 17.21 0.95 12.49
CA PHE A 825 17.08 1.56 11.17
C PHE A 825 15.62 1.62 10.76
N GLN A 826 15.12 2.78 10.37
CA GLN A 826 13.88 2.92 9.61
C GLN A 826 14.24 3.40 8.21
N MET A 827 13.85 2.62 7.21
CA MET A 827 14.28 2.79 5.83
C MET A 827 13.10 2.92 4.88
N GLU A 828 13.32 3.55 3.74
CA GLU A 828 12.32 3.72 2.68
C GLU A 828 12.79 3.08 1.37
N ASP A 829 11.83 2.73 0.49
CA ASP A 829 12.11 2.30 -0.89
C ASP A 829 13.18 1.19 -0.95
N THR A 830 14.06 1.27 -1.94
CA THR A 830 15.18 0.37 -2.20
C THR A 830 16.16 0.24 -1.02
N LEU A 831 16.16 1.14 -0.03
CA LEU A 831 17.00 0.97 1.17
C LEU A 831 16.56 -0.24 1.99
N GLN A 832 15.29 -0.65 1.86
CA GLN A 832 14.82 -1.91 2.44
C GLN A 832 15.49 -3.17 1.84
N SER A 833 16.25 -3.03 0.74
CA SER A 833 17.11 -4.09 0.21
C SER A 833 18.54 -4.06 0.76
N VAL A 834 18.97 -2.93 1.34
CA VAL A 834 20.34 -2.71 1.83
C VAL A 834 20.60 -3.42 3.17
N PRO A 835 21.55 -4.35 3.27
CA PRO A 835 21.89 -5.06 4.51
C PRO A 835 22.62 -4.12 5.50
N VAL A 836 21.88 -3.26 6.19
CA VAL A 836 22.41 -2.17 7.02
C VAL A 836 23.41 -2.62 8.08
N ALA A 837 23.24 -3.83 8.62
CA ALA A 837 24.19 -4.37 9.59
C ALA A 837 25.60 -4.54 9.01
N HIS A 838 25.70 -4.79 7.70
CA HIS A 838 26.95 -5.01 6.97
C HIS A 838 27.44 -3.80 6.20
N LEU A 839 26.75 -2.65 6.29
CA LEU A 839 27.26 -1.43 5.67
C LEU A 839 28.63 -1.08 6.26
N PRO A 840 29.67 -0.93 5.41
CA PRO A 840 30.99 -0.59 5.89
C PRO A 840 31.03 0.88 6.29
N LEU A 841 31.55 1.13 7.48
CA LEU A 841 31.95 2.46 7.91
C LEU A 841 33.19 2.95 7.11
N PRO A 842 33.54 4.24 7.15
CA PRO A 842 34.74 4.77 6.50
C PRO A 842 36.04 3.98 6.74
N ASP A 843 36.20 3.39 7.92
CA ASP A 843 37.33 2.52 8.26
C ASP A 843 37.22 1.07 7.74
N ARG A 844 36.17 0.78 6.98
CA ARG A 844 35.78 -0.50 6.40
C ARG A 844 35.27 -1.55 7.40
N THR A 845 35.07 -1.20 8.67
CA THR A 845 34.41 -2.10 9.60
C THR A 845 32.90 -2.13 9.34
N PRO A 846 32.27 -3.32 9.32
CA PRO A 846 30.83 -3.40 9.17
C PRO A 846 30.16 -2.89 10.43
N LEU A 847 29.00 -2.24 10.26
CA LEU A 847 28.30 -1.57 11.34
C LEU A 847 28.00 -2.49 12.54
N TYR A 848 27.61 -3.74 12.31
CA TYR A 848 27.28 -4.69 13.38
C TYR A 848 28.45 -4.96 14.33
N ALA A 849 29.69 -4.77 13.89
CA ALA A 849 30.89 -4.98 14.71
C ALA A 849 31.19 -3.80 15.66
N ARG A 850 30.57 -2.63 15.43
CA ARG A 850 30.77 -1.42 16.23
C ARG A 850 29.68 -1.18 17.27
N VAL A 851 28.56 -1.89 17.17
CA VAL A 851 27.38 -1.65 18.00
C VAL A 851 26.90 -2.92 18.67
N ARG A 852 26.14 -2.78 19.76
CA ARG A 852 25.61 -3.91 20.53
C ARG A 852 24.60 -4.73 19.72
N SER A 853 23.74 -4.04 18.99
CA SER A 853 22.72 -4.66 18.16
C SER A 853 22.31 -3.77 16.99
N VAL A 854 21.85 -4.38 15.90
CA VAL A 854 21.26 -3.70 14.74
C VAL A 854 19.92 -4.37 14.42
N ARG A 855 18.89 -3.58 14.20
CA ARG A 855 17.59 -4.07 13.69
C ARG A 855 16.95 -3.07 12.74
N VAL A 856 16.00 -3.55 11.95
CA VAL A 856 15.17 -2.76 11.05
C VAL A 856 13.77 -2.61 11.65
N SER A 857 13.32 -1.36 11.73
CA SER A 857 11.94 -1.01 12.02
C SER A 857 11.20 -0.72 10.71
N LEU A 858 10.06 -1.39 10.52
CA LEU A 858 9.16 -1.10 9.41
C LEU A 858 8.51 0.29 9.56
N SER A 859 8.29 0.72 10.80
CA SER A 859 7.71 2.03 11.13
C SER A 859 7.89 2.32 12.63
N VAL A 860 8.06 3.59 13.00
CA VAL A 860 8.03 4.03 14.40
C VAL A 860 6.74 3.57 15.08
N LEU A 861 5.59 3.74 14.43
CA LEU A 861 4.31 3.34 15.01
C LEU A 861 4.30 1.84 15.30
N MET A 862 4.68 1.02 14.31
CA MET A 862 4.68 -0.43 14.50
C MET A 862 5.58 -0.80 15.66
N THR A 863 6.74 -0.16 15.80
CA THR A 863 7.61 -0.38 16.95
C THR A 863 6.92 0.00 18.26
N LEU A 864 6.29 1.18 18.34
CA LEU A 864 5.56 1.62 19.54
C LEU A 864 4.38 0.69 19.88
N MET A 865 3.63 0.25 18.88
CA MET A 865 2.53 -0.70 19.02
C MET A 865 3.05 -2.06 19.46
N GLN A 866 4.08 -2.58 18.78
CA GLN A 866 4.73 -3.83 19.12
C GLN A 866 5.31 -3.76 20.53
N GLN A 867 5.88 -2.65 20.99
CA GLN A 867 6.36 -2.49 22.37
C GLN A 867 5.22 -2.59 23.39
N ARG A 868 4.03 -2.05 23.08
CA ARG A 868 2.83 -2.24 23.92
C ARG A 868 2.35 -3.69 23.90
N VAL A 869 2.38 -4.33 22.73
CA VAL A 869 2.07 -5.76 22.54
C VAL A 869 3.07 -6.63 23.29
N GLU A 870 4.37 -6.32 23.25
CA GLU A 870 5.45 -7.02 23.96
C GLU A 870 5.14 -7.08 25.46
N ARG A 871 4.75 -5.95 26.07
CA ARG A 871 4.36 -5.92 27.49
C ARG A 871 3.17 -6.82 27.81
N ARG A 872 2.31 -7.12 26.85
CA ARG A 872 1.10 -7.96 27.01
C ARG A 872 1.33 -9.43 26.67
N PHE A 873 2.16 -9.72 25.66
CA PHE A 873 2.28 -11.05 25.04
C PHE A 873 3.69 -11.65 25.14
N ALA A 874 4.65 -10.94 25.75
CA ALA A 874 5.92 -11.56 26.11
C ALA A 874 5.66 -12.83 26.92
N THR A 875 6.27 -13.92 26.47
CA THR A 875 6.07 -15.24 27.05
C THR A 875 7.40 -15.79 27.55
N ASP A 876 7.37 -16.48 28.68
CA ASP A 876 8.46 -17.28 29.25
C ASP A 876 8.29 -18.77 28.99
N THR A 877 7.34 -19.16 28.12
CA THR A 877 7.12 -20.57 27.79
C THR A 877 8.41 -21.22 27.32
N ARG A 878 8.60 -22.48 27.69
CA ARG A 878 9.76 -23.26 27.26
C ARG A 878 9.38 -24.09 26.03
N ARG A 879 8.99 -23.41 24.94
CA ARG A 879 8.58 -24.06 23.69
C ARG A 879 9.23 -23.43 22.47
N ILE A 880 9.69 -24.30 21.58
CA ILE A 880 10.16 -24.00 20.22
C ILE A 880 9.22 -24.70 19.26
N LEU A 881 8.88 -24.05 18.14
CA LEU A 881 8.13 -24.66 17.04
C LEU A 881 8.96 -24.62 15.76
N VAL A 882 9.03 -25.74 15.06
CA VAL A 882 9.69 -25.86 13.76
C VAL A 882 8.73 -26.44 12.75
N VAL A 883 8.48 -25.72 11.67
CA VAL A 883 7.67 -26.17 10.54
C VAL A 883 8.53 -26.08 9.29
N SER A 884 8.67 -27.19 8.56
CA SER A 884 9.39 -27.18 7.30
C SER A 884 8.66 -27.94 6.20
N HIS A 885 8.82 -27.49 4.97
CA HIS A 885 8.38 -28.25 3.81
C HIS A 885 9.43 -28.17 2.71
N PHE A 886 9.80 -29.34 2.24
CA PHE A 886 10.69 -29.52 1.11
C PHE A 886 10.11 -30.59 0.20
N ASN A 887 9.97 -30.31 -1.08
CA ASN A 887 9.29 -31.23 -1.99
C ASN A 887 10.28 -32.33 -2.45
N PRO A 888 10.06 -33.61 -2.08
CA PRO A 888 11.01 -34.68 -2.38
C PRO A 888 11.14 -34.99 -3.88
N VAL A 889 10.15 -34.61 -4.70
CA VAL A 889 10.21 -34.75 -6.16
C VAL A 889 11.10 -33.69 -6.78
N MET A 890 11.03 -32.48 -6.23
CA MET A 890 11.78 -31.32 -6.73
C MET A 890 13.20 -31.31 -6.19
N ASP A 891 13.39 -31.93 -5.03
CA ASP A 891 14.59 -31.76 -4.25
C ASP A 891 15.01 -33.07 -3.54
N PRO A 892 15.71 -33.98 -4.24
CA PRO A 892 16.03 -35.32 -3.72
C PRO A 892 16.96 -35.31 -2.50
N ASP A 893 17.79 -34.29 -2.32
CA ASP A 893 18.67 -34.12 -1.15
C ASP A 893 17.99 -33.42 0.03
N ASN A 894 16.76 -32.92 -0.14
CA ASN A 894 16.12 -32.07 0.88
C ASN A 894 15.71 -32.78 2.16
N ALA A 895 15.61 -34.11 2.14
CA ALA A 895 15.44 -34.85 3.39
C ALA A 895 16.57 -34.53 4.37
N GLU A 896 17.79 -34.28 3.87
CA GLU A 896 18.94 -33.93 4.71
C GLU A 896 18.84 -32.52 5.30
N TYR A 897 18.33 -31.54 4.54
CA TYR A 897 18.13 -30.18 5.05
C TYR A 897 17.08 -30.12 6.16
N ALA A 898 15.95 -30.80 5.96
CA ALA A 898 14.93 -30.94 6.99
C ALA A 898 15.52 -31.59 8.25
N ARG A 899 16.36 -32.62 8.09
CA ARG A 899 17.05 -33.27 9.22
C ARG A 899 17.92 -32.28 9.97
N TRP A 900 18.77 -31.51 9.31
CA TRP A 900 19.66 -30.54 9.98
C TRP A 900 18.87 -29.48 10.77
N LEU A 901 17.81 -28.95 10.18
CA LEU A 901 16.97 -27.95 10.82
C LEU A 901 16.31 -28.52 12.10
N HIS A 902 15.58 -29.62 11.96
CA HIS A 902 14.82 -30.21 13.06
C HIS A 902 15.73 -30.77 14.16
N HIS A 903 16.82 -31.47 13.79
CA HIS A 903 17.78 -31.96 14.78
C HIS A 903 18.44 -30.79 15.53
N GLY A 904 18.87 -29.75 14.82
CA GLY A 904 19.52 -28.60 15.44
C GLY A 904 18.66 -27.94 16.52
N GLN A 905 17.38 -27.66 16.23
CA GLN A 905 16.50 -27.04 17.21
C GLN A 905 16.05 -27.98 18.34
N ARG A 906 15.86 -29.28 18.07
CA ARG A 906 15.63 -30.28 19.12
C ARG A 906 16.82 -30.37 20.08
N ARG A 907 18.05 -30.40 19.55
CA ARG A 907 19.29 -30.37 20.35
C ARG A 907 19.36 -29.11 21.21
N LEU A 908 19.05 -27.94 20.63
CA LEU A 908 19.03 -26.66 21.38
C LEU A 908 17.98 -26.68 22.49
N ALA A 909 16.79 -27.25 22.24
CA ALA A 909 15.78 -27.43 23.28
C ALA A 909 16.31 -28.31 24.42
N HIS A 910 16.89 -29.47 24.11
CA HIS A 910 17.47 -30.37 25.12
C HIS A 910 18.63 -29.74 25.90
N ALA A 911 19.48 -28.94 25.24
CA ALA A 911 20.62 -28.26 25.86
C ALA A 911 20.20 -27.09 26.77
N SER A 912 19.03 -26.50 26.55
CA SER A 912 18.54 -25.33 27.29
C SER A 912 18.02 -25.64 28.72
N GLY A 913 18.06 -26.91 29.15
CA GLY A 913 17.69 -27.35 30.50
C GLY A 913 16.35 -28.10 30.59
N GLU A 914 15.95 -28.50 31.81
CA GLU A 914 14.73 -29.28 32.04
C GLU A 914 13.46 -28.54 31.56
N GLY A 915 12.71 -29.14 30.64
CA GLY A 915 11.36 -28.73 30.27
C GLY A 915 11.21 -27.85 29.03
N MET A 916 12.27 -27.60 28.24
CA MET A 916 12.14 -27.00 26.90
C MET A 916 11.71 -28.07 25.89
N VAL A 917 10.61 -27.79 25.19
CA VAL A 917 9.94 -28.70 24.25
C VAL A 917 10.12 -28.17 22.83
N CYS A 918 10.44 -29.05 21.87
CA CYS A 918 10.58 -28.69 20.47
C CYS A 918 9.49 -29.36 19.64
N LEU A 919 8.41 -28.62 19.35
CA LEU A 919 7.31 -29.10 18.51
C LEU A 919 7.71 -29.04 17.04
N ASN A 920 7.45 -30.12 16.30
CA ASN A 920 7.91 -30.26 14.92
C ASN A 920 6.78 -30.65 13.97
N ALA A 921 6.81 -30.09 12.76
CA ALA A 921 6.03 -30.55 11.62
C ALA A 921 6.89 -30.51 10.33
N ALA A 922 6.91 -31.62 9.59
CA ALA A 922 7.61 -31.74 8.32
C ALA A 922 6.94 -32.80 7.43
N GLU A 923 7.24 -34.08 7.63
CA GLU A 923 6.53 -35.17 6.96
C GLU A 923 5.36 -35.64 7.82
N GLU A 924 5.58 -35.89 9.12
CA GLU A 924 4.58 -36.44 10.06
C GLU A 924 4.68 -35.79 11.47
N PRO A 925 3.82 -34.81 11.82
CA PRO A 925 2.74 -34.25 11.01
C PRO A 925 3.26 -33.40 9.82
N PRO A 926 2.46 -33.22 8.76
CA PRO A 926 2.86 -32.44 7.59
C PRO A 926 3.19 -30.99 7.91
N GLY A 927 4.28 -30.47 7.33
CA GLY A 927 4.67 -29.07 7.42
C GLY A 927 3.79 -28.16 6.56
N VAL A 928 2.60 -27.83 7.06
CA VAL A 928 1.57 -27.04 6.38
C VAL A 928 1.21 -25.77 7.16
N ALA A 929 0.67 -24.75 6.50
CA ALA A 929 0.24 -23.52 7.16
C ALA A 929 -0.85 -23.79 8.21
N GLY A 930 -1.74 -24.75 7.96
CA GLY A 930 -2.73 -25.20 8.93
C GLY A 930 -2.11 -25.76 10.23
N ALA A 931 -0.90 -26.32 10.19
CA ALA A 931 -0.21 -26.85 11.37
C ALA A 931 0.38 -25.71 12.23
N LEU A 932 0.83 -24.62 11.60
CA LEU A 932 1.21 -23.38 12.31
C LEU A 932 0.02 -22.83 13.08
N ARG A 933 -1.14 -22.74 12.41
CA ARG A 933 -2.40 -22.30 13.03
C ARG A 933 -2.78 -23.20 14.21
N ALA A 934 -2.77 -24.51 14.01
CA ALA A 934 -3.13 -25.47 15.03
C ALA A 934 -2.20 -25.39 16.27
N ALA A 935 -0.89 -25.24 16.08
CA ALA A 935 0.05 -25.06 17.19
C ALA A 935 -0.17 -23.78 17.98
N LEU A 936 -0.45 -22.66 17.30
CA LEU A 936 -0.73 -21.38 17.96
C LEU A 936 -2.02 -21.44 18.76
N ASP A 937 -3.06 -22.08 18.22
CA ASP A 937 -4.35 -22.26 18.89
C ASP A 937 -4.25 -23.20 20.11
N GLU A 938 -3.49 -24.30 20.01
CA GLU A 938 -3.38 -25.28 21.09
C GLU A 938 -2.43 -24.85 22.21
N TYR A 939 -1.23 -24.38 21.87
CA TYR A 939 -0.17 -24.11 22.85
C TYR A 939 -0.03 -22.66 23.26
N GLY A 940 -0.66 -21.75 22.50
CA GLY A 940 -0.81 -20.35 22.84
C GLY A 940 0.44 -19.48 22.68
N SER A 941 1.66 -19.92 23.02
CA SER A 941 2.86 -19.05 22.97
C SER A 941 4.21 -19.78 22.87
N PHE A 942 5.19 -19.14 22.23
CA PHE A 942 6.48 -19.74 21.83
C PHE A 942 7.68 -18.80 22.03
N GLN A 943 8.85 -19.37 22.38
CA GLN A 943 10.12 -18.64 22.33
C GLN A 943 10.54 -18.36 20.90
N THR A 944 10.58 -19.40 20.10
CA THR A 944 10.94 -19.31 18.69
C THR A 944 9.95 -20.11 17.86
N VAL A 945 9.60 -19.55 16.70
CA VAL A 945 8.94 -20.29 15.64
C VAL A 945 9.84 -20.21 14.41
N THR A 946 10.16 -21.33 13.80
CA THR A 946 10.94 -21.39 12.57
C THR A 946 10.09 -21.97 11.45
N VAL A 947 9.95 -21.23 10.35
CA VAL A 947 9.22 -21.67 9.16
C VAL A 947 10.17 -21.73 7.97
N CYS A 948 10.43 -22.93 7.46
CA CYS A 948 11.43 -23.16 6.43
C CYS A 948 10.82 -23.82 5.19
N GLY A 949 11.07 -23.25 4.02
CA GLY A 949 10.64 -23.77 2.74
C GLY A 949 11.14 -22.88 1.61
N HIS A 950 10.71 -23.16 0.37
CA HIS A 950 11.05 -22.29 -0.76
C HIS A 950 10.37 -20.93 -0.60
N GLY A 951 11.16 -19.87 -0.53
CA GLY A 951 10.65 -18.51 -0.44
C GLY A 951 10.35 -17.90 -1.83
N SER A 952 9.39 -16.98 -1.88
CA SER A 952 9.06 -16.22 -3.09
C SER A 952 8.92 -14.74 -2.75
N ALA A 953 9.76 -13.90 -3.37
CA ALA A 953 9.63 -12.45 -3.27
C ALA A 953 8.36 -11.97 -4.01
N ALA A 954 8.11 -12.49 -5.20
CA ALA A 954 6.96 -12.11 -6.04
C ALA A 954 5.61 -12.43 -5.40
N GLU A 955 5.51 -13.54 -4.66
CA GLU A 955 4.28 -13.91 -3.93
C GLU A 955 4.29 -13.44 -2.47
N ALA A 956 5.42 -12.88 -2.00
CA ALA A 956 5.67 -12.49 -0.62
C ALA A 956 5.30 -13.60 0.38
N GLY A 957 5.86 -14.80 0.20
CA GLY A 957 5.48 -15.99 0.98
C GLY A 957 6.53 -17.11 1.04
N VAL A 958 6.25 -18.12 1.87
CA VAL A 958 7.01 -19.38 1.99
C VAL A 958 6.13 -20.53 1.51
N ARG A 959 6.64 -21.36 0.60
CA ARG A 959 5.94 -22.56 0.13
C ARG A 959 5.98 -23.66 1.18
N LEU A 960 4.80 -24.05 1.66
CA LEU A 960 4.54 -25.14 2.59
C LEU A 960 3.78 -26.28 1.89
N GLY A 961 3.49 -27.37 2.61
CA GLY A 961 2.86 -28.56 2.02
C GLY A 961 1.43 -28.34 1.49
N ASP A 962 0.77 -27.27 1.91
CA ASP A 962 -0.58 -26.85 1.50
C ASP A 962 -0.59 -25.62 0.56
N GLY A 963 0.58 -25.16 0.10
CA GLY A 963 0.69 -24.06 -0.87
C GLY A 963 1.58 -22.92 -0.40
N MET A 964 1.38 -21.73 -0.98
CA MET A 964 2.15 -20.53 -0.62
C MET A 964 1.57 -19.90 0.65
N TRP A 965 2.32 -19.93 1.74
CA TRP A 965 1.95 -19.26 2.99
C TRP A 965 2.47 -17.82 3.01
N ALA A 966 1.55 -16.87 3.03
CA ALA A 966 1.83 -15.43 2.95
C ALA A 966 1.69 -14.68 4.29
N GLY A 967 1.83 -15.38 5.42
CA GLY A 967 1.72 -14.79 6.77
C GLY A 967 0.32 -14.80 7.39
N GLY A 968 -0.71 -15.05 6.58
CA GLY A 968 -2.12 -15.04 6.95
C GLY A 968 -2.55 -16.12 7.96
N GLY A 969 -3.79 -15.99 8.45
CA GLY A 969 -4.51 -16.95 9.31
C GLY A 969 -3.96 -17.22 10.71
N CYS A 970 -2.77 -16.72 11.07
CA CYS A 970 -2.14 -16.93 12.37
C CYS A 970 -2.08 -15.64 13.20
N ASP A 971 -2.12 -15.78 14.53
CA ASP A 971 -1.77 -14.70 15.46
C ASP A 971 -0.33 -14.87 15.95
N TRP A 972 0.55 -13.95 15.58
CA TRP A 972 1.96 -13.99 15.96
C TRP A 972 2.27 -13.22 17.26
N GLY A 973 1.28 -12.56 17.87
CA GLY A 973 1.47 -11.83 19.12
C GLY A 973 2.18 -12.64 20.20
N PRO A 974 1.80 -13.91 20.44
CA PRO A 974 2.44 -14.76 21.44
C PRO A 974 3.79 -15.40 21.06
N VAL A 975 4.39 -15.03 19.92
CA VAL A 975 5.68 -15.58 19.46
C VAL A 975 6.79 -14.58 19.70
N ASN A 976 7.83 -14.94 20.48
CA ASN A 976 8.88 -13.99 20.81
C ASN A 976 9.78 -13.70 19.60
N LEU A 977 10.24 -14.72 18.86
CA LEU A 977 11.08 -14.56 17.66
C LEU A 977 10.62 -15.52 16.55
N LEU A 978 10.28 -14.96 15.39
CA LEU A 978 9.95 -15.73 14.18
C LEU A 978 11.15 -15.75 13.23
N LEU A 979 11.55 -16.94 12.78
CA LEU A 979 12.67 -17.14 11.87
C LEU A 979 12.19 -17.73 10.55
N LEU A 980 12.61 -17.11 9.45
CA LEU A 980 12.27 -17.51 8.09
C LEU A 980 13.55 -17.82 7.29
N PRO A 981 14.19 -18.98 7.51
CA PRO A 981 15.32 -19.44 6.69
C PRO A 981 14.85 -19.88 5.31
N SER A 982 14.32 -18.91 4.54
CA SER A 982 13.69 -19.09 3.23
C SER A 982 14.15 -17.96 2.31
N CYS A 983 14.49 -18.28 1.07
CA CYS A 983 15.10 -17.32 0.14
C CYS A 983 14.21 -16.11 -0.15
N SER A 984 14.79 -14.91 -0.15
CA SER A 984 14.16 -13.66 -0.61
C SER A 984 12.85 -13.22 0.08
N VAL A 985 12.37 -13.90 1.12
CA VAL A 985 11.12 -13.53 1.80
C VAL A 985 11.24 -12.28 2.69
N GLY A 986 12.48 -11.89 2.99
CA GLY A 986 12.84 -10.64 3.63
C GLY A 986 13.00 -9.48 2.64
N ARG A 987 12.82 -9.69 1.33
CA ARG A 987 12.72 -8.57 0.37
C ARG A 987 11.46 -7.79 0.68
N LEU A 988 11.64 -6.50 0.85
CA LEU A 988 10.54 -5.56 0.91
C LEU A 988 10.65 -4.67 -0.32
N GLU A 989 9.53 -4.47 -0.98
CA GLU A 989 9.45 -3.67 -2.20
C GLU A 989 8.52 -2.50 -1.97
N GLN A 990 8.89 -1.34 -2.52
CA GLN A 990 7.92 -0.28 -2.77
C GLN A 990 7.23 -0.57 -4.09
N THR A 991 5.91 -0.67 -4.06
CA THR A 991 5.11 -0.70 -5.28
C THR A 991 4.42 0.64 -5.45
N LEU A 992 3.84 0.89 -6.62
CA LEU A 992 3.01 2.10 -6.80
C LEU A 992 1.84 2.15 -5.81
N ASP A 993 1.39 0.99 -5.34
CA ASP A 993 0.23 0.84 -4.46
C ASP A 993 0.58 0.79 -2.96
N TYR A 994 1.85 0.57 -2.59
CA TYR A 994 2.29 0.36 -1.21
C TYR A 994 3.70 0.96 -0.93
N ASP A 995 3.82 1.72 0.17
CA ASP A 995 5.05 2.28 0.74
C ASP A 995 6.02 1.19 1.21
N VAL A 996 5.53 0.05 1.69
CA VAL A 996 6.36 -1.16 1.84
C VAL A 996 5.48 -2.41 1.75
N GLU A 997 5.72 -3.26 0.75
CA GLU A 997 5.11 -4.59 0.65
C GLU A 997 6.14 -5.70 0.91
N GLY A 998 5.68 -6.82 1.47
CA GLY A 998 6.46 -8.04 1.62
C GLY A 998 5.97 -8.92 2.77
N LEU A 999 6.51 -10.13 2.89
CA LEU A 999 6.06 -11.09 3.91
C LEU A 999 6.26 -10.55 5.33
N CYS A 1000 7.39 -9.87 5.60
CA CYS A 1000 7.67 -9.33 6.92
C CYS A 1000 6.70 -8.21 7.32
N VAL A 1001 6.22 -7.41 6.37
CA VAL A 1001 5.15 -6.42 6.61
C VAL A 1001 3.87 -7.14 6.97
N ARG A 1002 3.42 -8.10 6.14
CA ARG A 1002 2.21 -8.90 6.40
C ARG A 1002 2.25 -9.57 7.78
N LEU A 1003 3.38 -10.21 8.13
CA LEU A 1003 3.56 -10.85 9.44
C LEU A 1003 3.44 -9.86 10.60
N ALA A 1004 4.04 -8.68 10.47
CA ALA A 1004 3.96 -7.67 11.49
C ALA A 1004 2.55 -7.06 11.62
N LEU A 1005 1.79 -6.97 10.52
CA LEU A 1005 0.34 -6.69 10.54
C LEU A 1005 -0.45 -7.81 11.25
N HIS A 1006 0.01 -9.05 11.16
CA HIS A 1006 -0.48 -10.20 11.94
C HIS A 1006 0.15 -10.29 13.36
N ARG A 1007 0.60 -9.16 13.91
CA ARG A 1007 1.16 -9.00 15.26
C ARG A 1007 2.50 -9.71 15.50
N ALA A 1008 3.23 -10.07 14.45
CA ALA A 1008 4.59 -10.57 14.64
C ALA A 1008 5.44 -9.46 15.24
N ARG A 1009 6.13 -9.78 16.34
CA ARG A 1009 6.91 -8.80 17.09
C ARG A 1009 8.30 -8.65 16.52
N SER A 1010 8.91 -9.75 16.11
CA SER A 1010 10.25 -9.78 15.54
C SER A 1010 10.36 -10.89 14.52
N VAL A 1011 10.85 -10.58 13.31
CA VAL A 1011 10.97 -11.52 12.19
C VAL A 1011 12.39 -11.45 11.64
N LEU A 1012 13.10 -12.58 11.64
CA LEU A 1012 14.39 -12.73 10.98
C LEU A 1012 14.16 -13.36 9.59
N ALA A 1013 14.57 -12.69 8.51
CA ALA A 1013 14.29 -13.14 7.15
C ALA A 1013 15.42 -12.83 6.15
N CYS A 1014 15.53 -13.66 5.11
CA CYS A 1014 16.54 -13.53 4.05
C CYS A 1014 16.10 -12.56 2.94
N ARG A 1015 16.93 -11.60 2.57
CA ARG A 1015 16.68 -10.60 1.52
C ARG A 1015 16.98 -11.07 0.11
N TRP A 1016 17.67 -12.18 -0.08
CA TRP A 1016 17.97 -12.70 -1.41
C TRP A 1016 18.19 -14.20 -1.33
N PRO A 1017 18.44 -14.87 -2.47
CA PRO A 1017 18.72 -16.30 -2.47
C PRO A 1017 19.98 -16.63 -1.66
N VAL A 1018 19.86 -17.57 -0.73
CA VAL A 1018 20.94 -18.02 0.16
C VAL A 1018 21.00 -19.53 0.20
N ILE A 1019 22.19 -20.08 0.43
CA ILE A 1019 22.41 -21.52 0.41
C ILE A 1019 21.71 -22.18 1.60
N THR A 1020 20.87 -23.17 1.33
CA THR A 1020 20.00 -23.81 2.33
C THR A 1020 20.76 -24.30 3.58
N PRO A 1021 21.85 -25.10 3.48
CA PRO A 1021 22.64 -25.47 4.65
C PRO A 1021 23.16 -24.26 5.46
N GLN A 1022 23.61 -23.20 4.79
CA GLN A 1022 24.11 -22.00 5.47
C GLN A 1022 22.99 -21.21 6.14
N ALA A 1023 21.81 -21.13 5.51
CA ALA A 1023 20.62 -20.49 6.04
C ALA A 1023 20.14 -21.19 7.31
N ILE A 1024 20.08 -22.53 7.29
CA ILE A 1024 19.76 -23.36 8.46
C ILE A 1024 20.81 -23.19 9.57
N ALA A 1025 22.11 -23.23 9.22
CA ALA A 1025 23.19 -23.02 10.18
C ALA A 1025 23.08 -21.66 10.87
N PHE A 1026 22.84 -20.60 10.11
CA PHE A 1026 22.70 -19.25 10.65
C PHE A 1026 21.46 -19.13 11.53
N ALA A 1027 20.30 -19.64 11.10
CA ALA A 1027 19.08 -19.62 11.90
C ALA A 1027 19.23 -20.38 13.22
N ASN A 1028 19.82 -21.58 13.19
CA ASN A 1028 20.08 -22.35 14.42
C ASN A 1028 21.04 -21.63 15.36
N GLU A 1029 22.08 -20.97 14.83
CA GLU A 1029 23.00 -20.17 15.66
C GLU A 1029 22.31 -18.96 16.29
N VAL A 1030 21.40 -18.28 15.57
CA VAL A 1030 20.60 -17.19 16.15
C VAL A 1030 19.70 -17.71 17.28
N VAL A 1031 19.04 -18.86 17.10
CA VAL A 1031 18.25 -19.49 18.17
C VAL A 1031 19.14 -19.81 19.38
N ALA A 1032 20.31 -20.39 19.16
CA ALA A 1032 21.27 -20.71 20.23
C ALA A 1032 21.67 -19.46 21.02
N CYS A 1033 22.10 -18.40 20.32
CA CYS A 1033 22.48 -17.12 20.94
C CYS A 1033 21.31 -16.48 21.69
N TYR A 1034 20.10 -16.53 21.13
CA TYR A 1034 18.90 -15.95 21.76
C TYR A 1034 18.53 -16.67 23.05
N LEU A 1035 18.53 -18.00 23.05
CA LEU A 1035 18.22 -18.81 24.24
C LEU A 1035 19.27 -18.59 25.34
N ASP A 1036 20.56 -18.50 24.98
CA ASP A 1036 21.62 -18.22 25.96
C ASP A 1036 21.51 -16.81 26.56
N LEU A 1037 21.33 -15.78 25.72
CA LEU A 1037 21.14 -14.41 26.18
C LEU A 1037 19.89 -14.28 27.08
N ARG A 1038 18.83 -15.02 26.76
CA ARG A 1038 17.62 -15.05 27.57
C ARG A 1038 17.84 -15.70 28.92
N ARG A 1039 18.54 -16.85 28.96
CA ARG A 1039 18.92 -17.50 30.22
C ARG A 1039 19.76 -16.56 31.09
N GLN A 1040 20.72 -15.86 30.51
CA GLN A 1040 21.52 -14.84 31.23
C GLN A 1040 20.63 -13.70 31.77
N ALA A 1041 19.65 -13.24 30.98
CA ALA A 1041 18.70 -12.21 31.42
C ALA A 1041 17.82 -12.69 32.59
N ASP A 1042 17.36 -13.96 32.57
CA ASP A 1042 16.60 -14.57 33.65
C ASP A 1042 17.43 -14.72 34.95
N GLU A 1043 18.74 -14.90 34.81
CA GLU A 1043 19.72 -14.92 35.91
C GLU A 1043 20.03 -13.51 36.47
N GLY A 1044 19.38 -12.46 35.96
CA GLY A 1044 19.52 -11.08 36.43
C GLY A 1044 20.74 -10.34 35.86
N ALA A 1045 21.30 -10.82 34.74
CA ALA A 1045 22.42 -10.14 34.11
C ALA A 1045 22.05 -8.70 33.69
N PRO A 1046 22.93 -7.70 33.96
CA PRO A 1046 22.72 -6.34 33.48
C PRO A 1046 22.69 -6.33 31.94
N GLY A 1047 21.62 -5.76 31.36
CA GLY A 1047 21.45 -5.66 29.91
C GLY A 1047 20.37 -6.57 29.28
N ALA A 1048 19.32 -6.93 30.03
CA ALA A 1048 18.18 -7.73 29.56
C ALA A 1048 17.25 -7.00 28.54
N VAL A 1049 17.82 -6.29 27.57
CA VAL A 1049 17.08 -5.58 26.52
C VAL A 1049 17.62 -5.97 25.14
N ASN A 1050 16.75 -5.92 24.13
CA ASN A 1050 17.08 -6.17 22.73
C ASN A 1050 17.81 -7.52 22.50
N LEU A 1051 17.34 -8.59 23.15
CA LEU A 1051 17.99 -9.89 23.16
C LEU A 1051 18.05 -10.55 21.77
N ARG A 1052 17.04 -10.33 20.93
CA ARG A 1052 16.91 -10.92 19.58
C ARG A 1052 17.90 -10.27 18.63
N ALA A 1053 17.96 -8.94 18.60
CA ALA A 1053 18.90 -8.18 17.77
C ALA A 1053 20.35 -8.47 18.19
N ARG A 1054 20.59 -8.60 19.50
CA ARG A 1054 21.89 -9.05 20.04
C ARG A 1054 22.24 -10.47 19.64
N ALA A 1055 21.26 -11.39 19.65
CA ALA A 1055 21.46 -12.76 19.21
C ALA A 1055 21.86 -12.83 17.73
N VAL A 1056 21.23 -12.03 16.88
CA VAL A 1056 21.60 -11.92 15.46
C VAL A 1056 23.04 -11.40 15.32
N ASN A 1057 23.40 -10.30 15.99
CA ASN A 1057 24.78 -9.79 15.93
C ASN A 1057 25.81 -10.79 16.48
N ALA A 1058 25.49 -11.51 17.56
CA ALA A 1058 26.35 -12.56 18.10
C ALA A 1058 26.57 -13.69 17.08
N ALA A 1059 25.50 -14.12 16.39
CA ALA A 1059 25.60 -15.10 15.30
C ALA A 1059 26.45 -14.56 14.11
N ARG A 1060 26.36 -13.27 13.77
CA ARG A 1060 27.25 -12.65 12.76
C ARG A 1060 28.73 -12.77 13.18
N HIS A 1061 29.05 -12.48 14.44
CA HIS A 1061 30.40 -12.62 14.99
C HIS A 1061 30.88 -14.08 15.07
N ARG A 1062 29.96 -15.04 15.22
CA ARG A 1062 30.29 -16.48 15.23
C ARG A 1062 30.88 -16.95 13.92
N PHE A 1063 30.40 -16.42 12.80
CA PHE A 1063 30.77 -16.87 11.46
C PHE A 1063 31.78 -15.96 10.75
N LEU A 1064 31.86 -14.68 11.13
CA LEU A 1064 32.70 -13.68 10.45
C LEU A 1064 33.71 -13.03 11.41
N ARG A 1065 34.97 -12.91 10.96
CA ARG A 1065 36.05 -12.25 11.72
C ARG A 1065 36.06 -10.75 11.46
N GLY A 1066 35.59 -9.97 12.43
CA GLY A 1066 35.80 -8.51 12.52
C GLY A 1066 35.50 -7.72 11.23
N GLY A 1067 34.55 -8.21 10.41
CA GLY A 1067 34.44 -7.80 9.02
C GLY A 1067 33.73 -8.82 8.14
N ASP A 1068 34.01 -8.75 6.84
CA ASP A 1068 33.40 -9.53 5.76
C ASP A 1068 34.15 -10.83 5.44
N THR A 1069 34.95 -11.33 6.38
CA THR A 1069 35.80 -12.53 6.18
C THR A 1069 35.28 -13.70 6.99
N ARG A 1070 34.90 -14.79 6.32
CA ARG A 1070 34.52 -16.06 6.95
C ARG A 1070 35.62 -16.59 7.87
N LEU A 1071 35.22 -17.04 9.06
CA LEU A 1071 36.11 -17.71 10.00
C LEU A 1071 36.51 -19.11 9.45
N PRO A 1072 37.79 -19.51 9.55
CA PRO A 1072 38.22 -20.82 9.07
C PRO A 1072 37.44 -21.97 9.74
N GLY A 1073 36.93 -22.90 8.93
CA GLY A 1073 36.16 -24.07 9.40
C GLY A 1073 34.66 -23.82 9.63
N GLU A 1074 34.19 -22.58 9.55
CA GLU A 1074 32.77 -22.27 9.65
C GLU A 1074 32.02 -22.55 8.36
N ILE A 1075 30.71 -22.81 8.35
CA ILE A 1075 29.94 -23.12 7.12
C ILE A 1075 29.37 -21.85 6.43
N VAL A 1076 29.01 -20.82 7.20
CA VAL A 1076 28.25 -19.66 6.72
C VAL A 1076 29.16 -18.57 6.14
N GLN A 1077 28.79 -18.02 4.98
CA GLN A 1077 29.54 -16.98 4.26
C GLN A 1077 28.92 -15.60 4.35
N LEU A 1078 29.65 -14.57 3.89
CA LEU A 1078 29.21 -13.18 3.95
C LEU A 1078 27.85 -13.00 3.28
N ASN A 1079 27.66 -13.53 2.08
CA ASN A 1079 26.39 -13.41 1.35
C ASN A 1079 25.20 -13.91 2.17
N THR A 1080 25.35 -15.05 2.85
CA THR A 1080 24.28 -15.60 3.68
C THR A 1080 24.05 -14.75 4.93
N VAL A 1081 25.10 -14.38 5.65
CA VAL A 1081 24.97 -13.57 6.87
C VAL A 1081 24.36 -12.19 6.56
N ALA A 1082 24.79 -11.56 5.47
CA ALA A 1082 24.30 -10.25 5.03
C ALA A 1082 22.86 -10.30 4.50
N ALA A 1083 22.39 -11.44 3.99
CA ALA A 1083 21.01 -11.59 3.55
C ALA A 1083 20.02 -11.46 4.71
N TYR A 1084 20.43 -11.83 5.93
CA TYR A 1084 19.53 -11.85 7.08
C TYR A 1084 19.43 -10.49 7.74
N GLU A 1085 18.21 -9.99 7.86
CA GLU A 1085 17.89 -8.85 8.70
C GLU A 1085 16.76 -9.17 9.68
N LEU A 1086 16.83 -8.52 10.85
CA LEU A 1086 15.81 -8.60 11.88
C LEU A 1086 14.85 -7.42 11.74
N TYR A 1087 13.59 -7.70 11.42
CA TYR A 1087 12.51 -6.75 11.34
C TYR A 1087 11.69 -6.73 12.64
N GLY A 1088 11.28 -5.55 13.10
CA GLY A 1088 10.44 -5.38 14.29
C GLY A 1088 11.27 -5.14 15.56
N LEU A 1089 10.84 -5.69 16.69
CA LEU A 1089 11.47 -5.50 17.99
C LEU A 1089 12.81 -6.23 18.11
N GLY A 1090 13.67 -5.67 18.96
CA GLY A 1090 14.98 -6.19 19.27
C GLY A 1090 14.97 -7.29 20.30
#